data_AF-A0A0B6RYP2-F1
#
_entry.id   AF-A0A0B6RYP2-F1
#
_cell.length_a   1.000
_cell.length_b   1.000
_cell.length_c   1.000
_cell.angle_alpha   90.00
_cell.angle_beta   90.00
_cell.angle_gamma   90.00
#
_symmetry.space_group_name_H-M   'P 1'
#
loop_
_entity.id
_entity.type
_entity.pdbx_description
1 polymer ?
#
loop_
_entity_poly.entity_id
_entity_poly.type
_entity_poly.pdbx_seq_one_letter_code
_entity_poly.pdbx_strand_id
1 'polypeptide(L)'
;MFRSLPILLKKWRASRSASHQLDALLANADADAPYAERSEWLIELAHWLRRDGAVQPGTADGAAATAPRSPAATAHARLRYVLHVLDRNPAWKTHVARILRALLRETDAISLLCDAGMPVHSGFFGALFERIDASLIPPAPNRRELAALFTLMFPAPGDGAWIEALPDDLLARLQALFGHDVSEAERHQPGSFSRDLLAALHNLSCQISSTGLSQTVRSRLSDDDAHRPIDAQPFYRLMRAMLAVEAAQAAVDDGGEPDRLLHEVNYLRVLLDECRESADDVSAHLYRNGVSVDIVFQVERMRMRIQRAESLLNAWMARDDRRGLARLTAELIDANLSSQSVAHLVRSNTSLFARKLVETNADTGEHYITRGRADYLKMLRMAAGGGLVTVATVCVKFWITGIHLQAMVEGFLAGLNYAASFTLMHFLHFTLATKQPAMTAPTLARELDGTGSEEGVREFVASVIALIRTQAAAVTGNVLVVLPVCLAVQLGSHALLHADVIPPAKAHATLHSFSLLGPTPVYAALTGVLLWASSLIAGWADNWFVLHRVGDAIAWHRRLRLTLGVAGAARLARFCRSNVAGVVGNVGLGMMLGLVPAIVSAFAFGFEVRHVTLSAGSIGVALGVLGKGALESAELWWAVAGVLSMAVLNVAVSFALAFTMAVRSRSLRPTRVRALLAAIGRAVRANPLSLVWPLAGRGERKTRPH
;
A
#
# COMPACT_ATOMS: atom_id res chain seq x y z
N MET A 1 10.55 27.02 10.75
CA MET A 1 9.61 25.86 10.71
C MET A 1 9.64 24.97 11.96
N PHE A 2 10.49 25.24 12.98
CA PHE A 2 10.70 24.33 14.13
C PHE A 2 10.21 24.83 15.51
N ARG A 3 9.56 26.01 15.64
CA ARG A 3 8.91 26.44 16.91
C ARG A 3 7.64 25.64 17.26
N SER A 4 7.24 24.67 16.43
CA SER A 4 5.94 24.01 16.48
C SER A 4 5.95 22.57 17.00
N LEU A 5 7.08 21.87 17.09
CA LEU A 5 7.09 20.45 17.48
C LEU A 5 6.46 20.17 18.86
N PRO A 6 6.78 20.92 19.94
CA PRO A 6 6.14 20.72 21.24
C PRO A 6 4.66 21.12 21.24
N ILE A 7 4.26 22.12 20.45
CA ILE A 7 2.86 22.53 20.28
C ILE A 7 2.09 21.46 19.49
N LEU A 8 2.68 20.88 18.45
CA LEU A 8 2.10 19.79 17.67
C LEU A 8 1.96 18.53 18.51
N LEU A 9 2.96 18.19 19.33
CA LEU A 9 2.89 17.09 20.29
C LEU A 9 1.79 17.34 21.34
N LYS A 10 1.66 18.58 21.85
CA LYS A 10 0.59 18.97 22.78
C LYS A 10 -0.79 18.88 22.11
N LYS A 11 -0.95 19.42 20.89
CA LYS A 11 -2.17 19.31 20.09
C LYS A 11 -2.51 17.86 19.75
N TRP A 12 -1.51 17.03 19.46
CA TRP A 12 -1.68 15.60 19.18
C TRP A 12 -2.19 14.84 20.40
N ARG A 13 -1.60 15.12 21.58
CA ARG A 13 -2.10 14.59 22.86
C ARG A 13 -3.52 15.08 23.15
N ALA A 14 -3.82 16.37 22.95
CA ALA A 14 -5.15 16.95 23.14
C ALA A 14 -6.19 16.40 22.14
N SER A 15 -5.78 16.10 20.91
CA SER A 15 -6.67 15.54 19.86
C SER A 15 -7.27 14.17 20.23
N ARG A 16 -6.68 13.47 21.22
CA ARG A 16 -7.25 12.22 21.75
C ARG A 16 -8.60 12.41 22.43
N SER A 17 -8.90 13.60 22.95
CA SER A 17 -10.13 13.91 23.71
C SER A 17 -10.94 15.10 23.15
N ALA A 18 -10.45 15.78 22.11
CA ALA A 18 -11.15 16.89 21.48
C ALA A 18 -12.35 16.38 20.67
N SER A 19 -13.55 16.92 20.93
CA SER A 19 -14.74 16.78 20.10
C SER A 19 -15.43 18.14 20.03
N HIS A 20 -16.19 18.39 18.96
CA HIS A 20 -17.10 19.53 18.91
C HIS A 20 -18.16 19.44 20.02
N GLN A 21 -18.68 20.60 20.46
CA GLN A 21 -19.88 20.65 21.30
C GLN A 21 -21.06 20.08 20.49
N LEU A 22 -21.98 19.37 21.14
CA LEU A 22 -23.07 18.67 20.44
C LEU A 22 -23.89 19.64 19.58
N ASP A 23 -24.23 20.81 20.12
CA ASP A 23 -25.06 21.79 19.42
C ASP A 23 -24.38 22.28 18.14
N ALA A 24 -23.06 22.51 18.18
CA ALA A 24 -22.29 22.85 16.99
C ALA A 24 -22.20 21.70 15.98
N LEU A 25 -22.16 20.45 16.46
CA LEU A 25 -22.14 19.27 15.59
C LEU A 25 -23.49 19.09 14.88
N LEU A 26 -24.61 19.20 15.61
CA LEU A 26 -25.95 19.06 15.03
C LEU A 26 -26.35 20.25 14.16
N ALA A 27 -25.94 21.47 14.51
CA ALA A 27 -26.23 22.67 13.71
C ALA A 27 -25.48 22.68 12.35
N ASN A 28 -24.30 22.06 12.28
CA ASN A 28 -23.54 21.93 11.02
C ASN A 28 -23.90 20.68 10.21
N ALA A 29 -24.97 19.97 10.59
CA ALA A 29 -25.46 18.84 9.79
C ALA A 29 -26.04 19.38 8.47
N ASP A 30 -25.30 19.19 7.39
CA ASP A 30 -25.73 19.55 6.03
C ASP A 30 -25.97 18.29 5.19
N ALA A 31 -27.19 18.15 4.67
CA ALA A 31 -27.60 17.00 3.89
C ALA A 31 -27.15 17.12 2.42
N ASP A 32 -26.91 18.33 1.94
CA ASP A 32 -26.51 18.64 0.57
C ASP A 32 -24.98 18.70 0.41
N ALA A 33 -24.25 18.58 1.52
CA ALA A 33 -22.79 18.50 1.52
C ALA A 33 -22.26 17.27 0.75
N PRO A 34 -21.04 17.34 0.18
CA PRO A 34 -20.41 16.20 -0.47
C PRO A 34 -20.34 14.97 0.44
N TYR A 35 -20.40 13.76 -0.13
CA TYR A 35 -20.36 12.48 0.59
C TYR A 35 -19.27 12.44 1.68
N ALA A 36 -18.04 12.86 1.37
CA ALA A 36 -16.92 12.80 2.32
C ALA A 36 -17.15 13.67 3.57
N GLU A 37 -17.80 14.83 3.45
CA GLU A 37 -18.12 15.72 4.57
C GLU A 37 -19.24 15.13 5.44
N ARG A 38 -20.26 14.54 4.81
CA ARG A 38 -21.35 13.82 5.50
C ARG A 38 -20.83 12.60 6.27
N SER A 39 -19.93 11.83 5.65
CA SER A 39 -19.26 10.69 6.30
C SER A 39 -18.40 11.12 7.48
N GLU A 40 -17.62 12.20 7.33
CA GLU A 40 -16.82 12.77 8.43
C GLU A 40 -17.70 13.25 9.58
N TRP A 41 -18.80 13.95 9.29
CA TRP A 41 -19.77 14.38 10.28
C TRP A 41 -20.35 13.21 11.07
N LEU A 42 -20.74 12.13 10.39
CA LEU A 42 -21.28 10.93 11.04
C LEU A 42 -20.22 10.23 11.92
N ILE A 43 -18.98 10.17 11.46
CA ILE A 43 -17.85 9.64 12.23
C ILE A 43 -17.63 10.47 13.50
N GLU A 44 -17.65 11.81 13.43
CA GLU A 44 -17.52 12.66 14.62
C GLU A 44 -18.71 12.48 15.59
N LEU A 45 -19.94 12.30 15.08
CA LEU A 45 -21.11 11.99 15.90
C LEU A 45 -20.92 10.66 16.65
N ALA A 46 -20.46 9.61 15.96
CA ALA A 46 -20.19 8.29 16.56
C ALA A 46 -19.09 8.35 17.62
N HIS A 47 -18.04 9.16 17.41
CA HIS A 47 -17.01 9.40 18.42
C HIS A 47 -17.55 10.20 19.62
N TRP A 48 -18.41 11.19 19.38
CA TRP A 48 -19.04 11.97 20.45
C TRP A 48 -19.93 11.09 21.34
N LEU A 49 -20.69 10.16 20.76
CA LEU A 49 -21.52 9.22 21.52
C LEU A 49 -20.70 8.37 22.49
N ARG A 50 -19.46 8.00 22.14
CA ARG A 50 -18.61 7.08 22.90
C ARG A 50 -17.59 7.73 23.83
N ARG A 51 -17.46 9.06 23.80
CA ARG A 51 -16.40 9.74 24.56
C ARG A 51 -16.50 9.46 26.07
N ASP A 52 -15.45 8.97 26.70
CA ASP A 52 -15.38 8.90 28.17
C ASP A 52 -15.15 10.32 28.73
N GLY A 53 -16.22 10.96 29.18
CA GLY A 53 -16.17 12.30 29.73
C GLY A 53 -17.41 12.56 30.55
N ALA A 54 -17.22 12.97 31.80
CA ALA A 54 -18.29 13.29 32.73
C ALA A 54 -19.30 14.21 32.05
N VAL A 55 -20.52 13.71 31.86
CA VAL A 55 -21.69 14.55 31.62
C VAL A 55 -21.71 15.48 32.84
N GLN A 56 -21.51 16.78 32.64
CA GLN A 56 -21.69 17.74 33.73
C GLN A 56 -23.13 17.52 34.25
N PRO A 57 -23.31 17.20 35.54
CA PRO A 57 -24.64 17.08 36.09
C PRO A 57 -25.28 18.46 35.97
N GLY A 58 -26.27 18.57 35.08
CA GLY A 58 -27.20 19.68 35.11
C GLY A 58 -27.79 19.74 36.52
N THR A 59 -27.82 20.94 37.06
CA THR A 59 -28.41 21.29 38.35
C THR A 59 -29.82 20.74 38.47
N ALA A 60 -29.95 19.57 39.09
CA ALA A 60 -31.18 19.03 39.62
C ALA A 60 -30.79 18.30 40.92
N ASP A 61 -31.46 18.71 41.98
CA ASP A 61 -31.16 18.41 43.38
C ASP A 61 -30.86 16.95 43.72
N GLY A 62 -29.96 16.77 44.68
CA GLY A 62 -30.10 15.76 45.72
C GLY A 62 -29.71 14.31 45.38
N ALA A 63 -28.56 13.91 45.94
CA ALA A 63 -28.24 12.54 46.38
C ALA A 63 -28.23 11.42 45.31
N ALA A 64 -27.06 11.21 44.68
CA ALA A 64 -26.42 9.90 44.53
C ALA A 64 -25.13 10.02 43.72
N ALA A 65 -23.99 10.10 44.41
CA ALA A 65 -22.69 9.77 43.80
C ALA A 65 -22.71 8.28 43.43
N THR A 66 -23.08 7.96 42.20
CA THR A 66 -23.22 6.58 41.71
C THR A 66 -22.01 6.17 40.88
N ALA A 67 -21.61 4.91 41.08
CA ALA A 67 -20.51 4.14 40.49
C ALA A 67 -20.13 4.51 39.03
N PRO A 68 -18.87 4.25 38.60
CA PRO A 68 -18.47 4.46 37.20
C PRO A 68 -19.46 3.76 36.27
N ARG A 69 -20.23 4.56 35.52
CA ARG A 69 -21.19 4.06 34.53
C ARG A 69 -20.43 3.21 33.52
N SER A 70 -20.99 2.05 33.15
CA SER A 70 -20.42 1.24 32.08
C SER A 70 -20.33 2.09 30.79
N PRO A 71 -19.34 1.85 29.91
CA PRO A 71 -19.22 2.58 28.64
C PRO A 71 -20.51 2.53 27.81
N ALA A 72 -21.21 1.39 27.83
CA ALA A 72 -22.51 1.21 27.20
C ALA A 72 -23.59 2.15 27.76
N ALA A 73 -23.70 2.25 29.09
CA ALA A 73 -24.67 3.14 29.74
C ALA A 73 -24.42 4.63 29.41
N THR A 74 -23.15 5.01 29.26
CA THR A 74 -22.77 6.37 28.85
C THR A 74 -23.18 6.65 27.40
N ALA A 75 -22.92 5.71 26.49
CA ALA A 75 -23.32 5.82 25.08
C ALA A 75 -24.84 5.91 24.93
N HIS A 76 -25.61 5.09 25.67
CA HIS A 76 -27.08 5.12 25.66
C HIS A 76 -27.63 6.46 26.19
N ALA A 77 -27.08 6.98 27.29
CA ALA A 77 -27.49 8.27 27.85
C ALA A 77 -27.25 9.43 26.86
N ARG A 78 -26.12 9.40 26.17
CA ARG A 78 -25.78 10.39 25.14
C ARG A 78 -26.65 10.27 23.90
N LEU A 79 -26.90 9.06 23.42
CA LEU A 79 -27.82 8.84 22.31
C LEU A 79 -29.22 9.38 22.64
N ARG A 80 -29.71 9.12 23.86
CA ARG A 80 -30.97 9.68 24.34
C ARG A 80 -30.97 11.21 24.32
N TYR A 81 -29.86 11.83 24.72
CA TYR A 81 -29.68 13.28 24.70
C TYR A 81 -29.65 13.83 23.26
N VAL A 82 -28.93 13.20 22.33
CA VAL A 82 -28.94 13.60 20.90
C VAL A 82 -30.36 13.59 20.35
N LEU A 83 -31.07 12.48 20.53
CA LEU A 83 -32.44 12.34 20.04
C LEU A 83 -33.37 13.40 20.66
N HIS A 84 -33.19 13.72 21.94
CA HIS A 84 -33.95 14.77 22.63
C HIS A 84 -33.68 16.17 22.06
N VAL A 85 -32.42 16.49 21.75
CA VAL A 85 -32.07 17.78 21.10
C VAL A 85 -32.64 17.85 19.69
N LEU A 86 -32.61 16.76 18.93
CA LEU A 86 -33.23 16.69 17.60
C LEU A 86 -34.74 16.85 17.65
N ASP A 87 -35.42 16.24 18.63
CA ASP A 87 -36.87 16.39 18.81
C ASP A 87 -37.28 17.84 19.11
N ARG A 88 -36.39 18.64 19.71
CA ARG A 88 -36.59 20.08 19.95
C ARG A 88 -36.19 20.97 18.77
N ASN A 89 -35.47 20.45 17.78
CA ASN A 89 -34.97 21.20 16.64
C ASN A 89 -35.33 20.48 15.31
N PRO A 90 -36.58 20.62 14.82
CA PRO A 90 -37.06 19.85 13.66
C PRO A 90 -36.21 20.04 12.40
N ALA A 91 -35.71 21.24 12.13
CA ALA A 91 -34.84 21.51 10.99
C ALA A 91 -33.55 20.66 11.04
N TRP A 92 -32.87 20.60 12.19
CA TRP A 92 -31.68 19.76 12.37
C TRP A 92 -32.03 18.28 12.25
N LYS A 93 -33.18 17.86 12.81
CA LYS A 93 -33.67 16.48 12.69
C LYS A 93 -33.86 16.07 11.24
N THR A 94 -34.40 16.93 10.39
CA THR A 94 -34.53 16.70 8.94
C THR A 94 -33.18 16.48 8.28
N HIS A 95 -32.22 17.39 8.50
CA HIS A 95 -30.88 17.25 7.92
C HIS A 95 -30.17 15.97 8.36
N VAL A 96 -30.20 15.66 9.66
CA VAL A 96 -29.61 14.43 10.20
C VAL A 96 -30.26 13.17 9.61
N ALA A 97 -31.60 13.13 9.55
CA ALA A 97 -32.33 12.01 8.99
C ALA A 97 -31.97 11.77 7.51
N ARG A 98 -31.89 12.86 6.71
CA ARG A 98 -31.48 12.80 5.31
C ARG A 98 -30.03 12.37 5.14
N ILE A 99 -29.09 12.84 5.97
CA ILE A 99 -27.69 12.40 5.94
C ILE A 99 -27.60 10.89 6.17
N LEU A 100 -28.26 10.37 7.22
CA LEU A 100 -28.22 8.95 7.57
C LEU A 100 -28.76 8.07 6.43
N ARG A 101 -29.90 8.46 5.84
CA ARG A 101 -30.48 7.75 4.69
C ARG A 101 -29.60 7.84 3.43
N ALA A 102 -29.08 9.03 3.13
CA ALA A 102 -28.24 9.25 1.96
C ALA A 102 -26.94 8.45 2.05
N LEU A 103 -26.29 8.41 3.23
CA LEU A 103 -25.09 7.61 3.43
C LEU A 103 -25.38 6.12 3.26
N LEU A 104 -26.46 5.58 3.84
CA LEU A 104 -26.80 4.17 3.62
C LEU A 104 -27.05 3.84 2.13
N ARG A 105 -27.69 4.75 1.38
CA ARG A 105 -27.98 4.55 -0.05
C ARG A 105 -26.77 4.72 -0.95
N GLU A 106 -25.87 5.65 -0.64
CA GLU A 106 -24.71 5.98 -1.48
C GLU A 106 -23.50 5.09 -1.22
N THR A 107 -23.55 4.27 -0.18
CA THR A 107 -22.44 3.42 0.25
C THR A 107 -22.69 1.98 -0.18
N ASP A 108 -21.64 1.30 -0.65
CA ASP A 108 -21.71 -0.12 -0.96
C ASP A 108 -21.86 -0.97 0.32
N ALA A 109 -23.08 -1.44 0.56
CA ALA A 109 -23.42 -2.32 1.67
C ALA A 109 -22.86 -3.75 1.50
N ILE A 110 -22.59 -4.19 0.27
CA ILE A 110 -22.02 -5.52 -0.01
C ILE A 110 -20.67 -5.68 0.71
N SER A 111 -19.83 -4.64 0.70
CA SER A 111 -18.54 -4.64 1.42
C SER A 111 -18.67 -4.97 2.91
N LEU A 112 -19.74 -4.54 3.58
CA LEU A 112 -19.98 -4.85 4.99
C LEU A 112 -20.70 -6.20 5.15
N LEU A 113 -21.76 -6.43 4.38
CA LEU A 113 -22.62 -7.60 4.53
C LEU A 113 -21.93 -8.90 4.08
N CYS A 114 -21.14 -8.82 3.00
CA CYS A 114 -20.51 -9.98 2.36
C CYS A 114 -19.02 -10.12 2.63
N ASP A 115 -18.29 -9.05 2.94
CA ASP A 115 -16.83 -9.13 3.05
C ASP A 115 -16.30 -8.83 4.47
N ALA A 116 -17.05 -8.14 5.34
CA ALA A 116 -16.58 -7.83 6.68
C ALA A 116 -16.36 -9.11 7.52
N GLY A 117 -15.19 -9.18 8.16
CA GLY A 117 -14.73 -10.37 8.90
C GLY A 117 -14.15 -11.47 8.01
N MET A 118 -14.37 -11.43 6.70
CA MET A 118 -13.92 -12.46 5.77
C MET A 118 -12.59 -12.09 5.12
N PRO A 119 -11.75 -13.08 4.77
CA PRO A 119 -10.60 -12.82 3.91
C PRO A 119 -11.05 -12.57 2.46
N VAL A 120 -10.62 -11.45 1.86
CA VAL A 120 -11.04 -11.07 0.50
C VAL A 120 -10.21 -11.80 -0.57
N HIS A 121 -8.92 -12.03 -0.28
CA HIS A 121 -8.02 -12.76 -1.18
C HIS A 121 -8.21 -14.28 -1.12
N SER A 122 -7.86 -14.98 -2.21
CA SER A 122 -7.94 -16.44 -2.36
C SER A 122 -6.87 -17.22 -1.57
N GLY A 123 -5.91 -16.53 -0.96
CA GLY A 123 -4.78 -17.13 -0.26
C GLY A 123 -4.49 -16.47 1.08
N PHE A 124 -3.99 -17.28 2.01
CA PHE A 124 -3.71 -16.89 3.39
C PHE A 124 -2.75 -15.69 3.53
N PHE A 125 -1.66 -15.65 2.77
CA PHE A 125 -0.70 -14.54 2.83
C PHE A 125 -1.26 -13.24 2.24
N GLY A 126 -2.11 -13.33 1.20
CA GLY A 126 -2.84 -12.17 0.69
C GLY A 126 -3.71 -11.56 1.78
N ALA A 127 -4.45 -12.39 2.52
CA ALA A 127 -5.24 -11.94 3.66
C ALA A 127 -4.37 -11.43 4.81
N LEU A 128 -3.21 -12.02 5.09
CA LEU A 128 -2.31 -11.55 6.13
C LEU A 128 -1.75 -10.16 5.81
N PHE A 129 -1.24 -9.96 4.60
CA PHE A 129 -0.74 -8.66 4.15
C PHE A 129 -1.86 -7.62 4.16
N GLU A 130 -3.05 -7.97 3.67
CA GLU A 130 -4.24 -7.11 3.74
C GLU A 130 -4.54 -6.66 5.18
N ARG A 131 -4.48 -7.56 6.15
CA ARG A 131 -4.70 -7.22 7.57
C ARG A 131 -3.58 -6.38 8.18
N ILE A 132 -2.33 -6.65 7.82
CA ILE A 132 -1.19 -5.81 8.24
C ILE A 132 -1.40 -4.40 7.68
N ASP A 133 -1.73 -4.27 6.40
CA ASP A 133 -1.99 -2.99 5.73
C ASP A 133 -3.18 -2.26 6.37
N ALA A 134 -4.30 -2.97 6.60
CA ALA A 134 -5.49 -2.42 7.26
C ALA A 134 -5.23 -2.02 8.73
N SER A 135 -4.33 -2.71 9.44
CA SER A 135 -3.94 -2.36 10.81
C SER A 135 -3.03 -1.12 10.87
N LEU A 136 -2.24 -0.88 9.82
CA LEU A 136 -1.31 0.23 9.73
C LEU A 136 -1.98 1.51 9.20
N ILE A 137 -2.93 1.36 8.28
CA ILE A 137 -3.59 2.47 7.59
C ILE A 137 -5.11 2.35 7.75
N PRO A 138 -5.74 3.22 8.56
CA PRO A 138 -7.19 3.26 8.61
C PRO A 138 -7.77 3.62 7.23
N PRO A 139 -8.94 3.07 6.86
CA PRO A 139 -9.56 3.38 5.59
C PRO A 139 -9.94 4.87 5.51
N ALA A 140 -10.00 5.40 4.30
CA ALA A 140 -10.33 6.80 4.11
C ALA A 140 -11.87 7.01 4.12
N PRO A 141 -12.41 8.03 4.81
CA PRO A 141 -13.86 8.27 4.96
C PRO A 141 -14.56 8.70 3.66
N ASN A 142 -13.80 9.08 2.63
CA ASN A 142 -14.31 9.35 1.30
C ASN A 142 -14.62 8.08 0.49
N ARG A 143 -14.25 6.89 0.99
CA ARG A 143 -14.63 5.62 0.37
C ARG A 143 -16.13 5.39 0.56
N ARG A 144 -16.81 5.03 -0.53
CA ARG A 144 -18.23 4.63 -0.53
C ARG A 144 -18.36 3.15 -0.17
N GLU A 145 -17.70 2.73 0.90
CA GLU A 145 -17.71 1.36 1.42
C GLU A 145 -18.23 1.37 2.85
N LEU A 146 -19.26 0.58 3.15
CA LEU A 146 -19.92 0.64 4.45
C LEU A 146 -19.03 0.02 5.53
N ALA A 147 -18.21 -0.96 5.17
CA ALA A 147 -17.16 -1.52 6.02
C ALA A 147 -16.12 -0.46 6.44
N ALA A 148 -15.72 0.42 5.52
CA ALA A 148 -14.79 1.52 5.82
C ALA A 148 -15.41 2.51 6.81
N LEU A 149 -16.69 2.85 6.63
CA LEU A 149 -17.41 3.74 7.54
C LEU A 149 -17.57 3.13 8.94
N PHE A 150 -17.95 1.85 9.02
CA PHE A 150 -18.05 1.10 10.29
C PHE A 150 -16.71 1.05 11.02
N THR A 151 -15.62 0.80 10.30
CA THR A 151 -14.25 0.81 10.86
C THR A 151 -13.93 2.13 11.57
N LEU A 152 -14.32 3.25 10.95
CA LEU A 152 -14.04 4.59 11.49
C LEU A 152 -15.02 4.97 12.59
N MET A 153 -16.28 4.54 12.52
CA MET A 153 -17.31 4.82 13.54
C MET A 153 -17.16 3.95 14.79
N PHE A 154 -16.67 2.72 14.67
CA PHE A 154 -16.61 1.71 15.73
C PHE A 154 -15.21 1.07 15.90
N PRO A 155 -14.15 1.84 16.24
CA PRO A 155 -12.79 1.33 16.45
C PRO A 155 -12.54 0.48 17.72
N ALA A 156 -13.49 0.33 18.64
CA ALA A 156 -13.25 -0.29 19.94
C ALA A 156 -13.89 -1.70 20.05
N PRO A 157 -13.20 -2.71 20.64
CA PRO A 157 -13.72 -4.08 20.77
C PRO A 157 -15.03 -4.23 21.55
N GLY A 158 -15.47 -3.19 22.27
CA GLY A 158 -16.75 -3.17 23.00
C GLY A 158 -17.89 -2.51 22.23
N ASP A 159 -17.68 -2.10 20.97
CA ASP A 159 -18.65 -1.36 20.19
C ASP A 159 -19.87 -2.19 19.79
N GLY A 160 -19.69 -3.47 19.43
CA GLY A 160 -20.81 -4.38 19.15
C GLY A 160 -21.71 -4.56 20.39
N ALA A 161 -21.10 -4.80 21.54
CA ALA A 161 -21.82 -5.08 22.79
C ALA A 161 -22.78 -3.97 23.24
N TRP A 162 -22.42 -2.68 23.10
CA TRP A 162 -23.34 -1.60 23.51
C TRP A 162 -24.47 -1.36 22.50
N ILE A 163 -24.22 -1.61 21.20
CA ILE A 163 -25.23 -1.55 20.16
C ILE A 163 -26.25 -2.67 20.37
N GLU A 164 -25.78 -3.90 20.61
CA GLU A 164 -26.63 -5.04 20.91
C GLU A 164 -27.48 -4.80 22.16
N ALA A 165 -26.92 -4.12 23.17
CA ALA A 165 -27.58 -3.80 24.44
C ALA A 165 -28.52 -2.58 24.37
N LEU A 166 -28.76 -1.97 23.20
CA LEU A 166 -29.64 -0.78 23.09
C LEU A 166 -31.05 -1.06 23.64
N PRO A 167 -31.59 -0.23 24.54
CA PRO A 167 -32.98 -0.32 24.99
C PRO A 167 -34.00 -0.18 23.85
N ASP A 168 -35.13 -0.87 23.95
CA ASP A 168 -36.16 -0.87 22.90
C ASP A 168 -36.78 0.52 22.67
N ASP A 169 -36.83 1.40 23.69
CA ASP A 169 -37.25 2.80 23.54
C ASP A 169 -36.31 3.57 22.59
N LEU A 170 -35.00 3.36 22.70
CA LEU A 170 -34.02 4.00 21.84
C LEU A 170 -34.05 3.42 20.43
N LEU A 171 -34.23 2.09 20.29
CA LEU A 171 -34.39 1.45 18.98
C LEU A 171 -35.61 1.98 18.23
N ALA A 172 -36.74 2.15 18.92
CA ALA A 172 -37.94 2.74 18.34
C ALA A 172 -37.71 4.20 17.89
N ARG A 173 -37.03 5.01 18.70
CA ARG A 173 -36.70 6.41 18.36
C ARG A 173 -35.70 6.51 17.21
N LEU A 174 -34.72 5.61 17.13
CA LEU A 174 -33.80 5.52 16.00
C LEU A 174 -34.55 5.18 14.70
N GLN A 175 -35.42 4.17 14.73
CA GLN A 175 -36.26 3.85 13.57
C GLN A 175 -37.13 5.04 13.15
N ALA A 176 -37.72 5.75 14.12
CA ALA A 176 -38.50 6.96 13.85
C ALA A 176 -37.65 8.09 13.24
N LEU A 177 -36.36 8.21 13.59
CA LEU A 177 -35.44 9.17 12.97
C LEU A 177 -35.19 8.80 11.50
N PHE A 178 -34.93 7.54 11.18
CA PHE A 178 -34.81 7.08 9.79
C PHE A 178 -36.09 7.32 8.98
N GLY A 179 -37.27 7.22 9.62
CA GLY A 179 -38.57 7.51 9.01
C GLY A 179 -38.99 8.99 8.98
N HIS A 180 -38.17 9.91 9.50
CA HIS A 180 -38.55 11.33 9.59
C HIS A 180 -38.40 12.07 8.25
N ASP A 181 -39.43 12.82 7.87
CA ASP A 181 -39.46 13.67 6.66
C ASP A 181 -39.07 12.90 5.38
N VAL A 182 -39.58 11.68 5.23
CA VAL A 182 -39.40 10.86 4.03
C VAL A 182 -40.37 11.34 2.96
N SER A 183 -39.83 11.89 1.86
CA SER A 183 -40.60 12.37 0.72
C SER A 183 -41.28 11.21 -0.03
N GLU A 184 -42.35 11.47 -0.79
CA GLU A 184 -43.03 10.43 -1.59
C GLU A 184 -42.09 9.79 -2.63
N ALA A 185 -41.14 10.56 -3.17
CA ALA A 185 -40.09 10.08 -4.06
C ALA A 185 -39.10 9.13 -3.36
N GLU A 186 -38.83 9.34 -2.07
CA GLU A 186 -38.02 8.41 -1.25
C GLU A 186 -38.81 7.19 -0.78
N ARG A 187 -40.13 7.30 -0.59
CA ARG A 187 -41.01 6.18 -0.18
C ARG A 187 -41.16 5.10 -1.25
N HIS A 188 -41.14 5.49 -2.53
CA HIS A 188 -41.33 4.58 -3.67
C HIS A 188 -40.03 4.21 -4.40
N GLN A 189 -38.86 4.66 -3.91
CA GLN A 189 -37.58 4.32 -4.54
C GLN A 189 -37.06 2.94 -4.11
N PRO A 190 -36.55 2.13 -5.05
CA PRO A 190 -35.86 0.89 -4.73
C PRO A 190 -34.50 1.15 -4.06
N GLY A 191 -34.40 1.00 -2.73
CA GLY A 191 -33.15 1.09 -1.94
C GLY A 191 -33.36 0.96 -0.42
N SER A 192 -34.06 -0.08 0.04
CA SER A 192 -34.23 -0.37 1.46
C SER A 192 -33.14 -1.35 1.90
N PHE A 193 -32.66 -1.25 3.14
CA PHE A 193 -31.71 -2.19 3.75
C PHE A 193 -32.11 -3.67 3.53
N SER A 194 -33.41 -3.96 3.44
CA SER A 194 -33.95 -5.28 3.07
C SER A 194 -33.50 -5.78 1.68
N ARG A 195 -33.46 -4.90 0.66
CA ARG A 195 -32.94 -5.25 -0.67
C ARG A 195 -31.44 -5.46 -0.66
N ASP A 196 -30.70 -4.66 0.12
CA ASP A 196 -29.25 -4.83 0.26
C ASP A 196 -28.92 -6.18 0.93
N LEU A 197 -29.71 -6.60 1.93
CA LEU A 197 -29.63 -7.94 2.52
C LEU A 197 -29.89 -9.05 1.50
N LEU A 198 -30.93 -8.91 0.67
CA LEU A 198 -31.27 -9.91 -0.35
C LEU A 198 -30.19 -9.98 -1.46
N ALA A 199 -29.67 -8.83 -1.90
CA ALA A 199 -28.56 -8.76 -2.85
C ALA A 199 -27.26 -9.34 -2.26
N ALA A 200 -27.00 -9.10 -0.98
CA ALA A 200 -25.88 -9.71 -0.27
C ALA A 200 -26.01 -11.24 -0.18
N LEU A 201 -27.21 -11.75 0.12
CA LEU A 201 -27.52 -13.19 0.09
C LEU A 201 -27.30 -13.80 -1.28
N HIS A 202 -27.73 -13.12 -2.35
CA HIS A 202 -27.48 -13.53 -3.73
C HIS A 202 -25.98 -13.65 -4.01
N ASN A 203 -25.22 -12.61 -3.64
CA ASN A 203 -23.78 -12.57 -3.86
C ASN A 203 -23.06 -13.69 -3.08
N LEU A 204 -23.38 -13.88 -1.80
CA LEU A 204 -22.83 -14.97 -0.99
C LEU A 204 -23.16 -16.34 -1.60
N SER A 205 -24.40 -16.54 -2.06
CA SER A 205 -24.82 -17.79 -2.71
C SER A 205 -23.99 -18.07 -3.97
N CYS A 206 -23.77 -17.06 -4.82
CA CYS A 206 -22.88 -17.15 -5.99
C CYS A 206 -21.44 -17.52 -5.59
N GLN A 207 -20.90 -16.88 -4.55
CA GLN A 207 -19.54 -17.12 -4.08
C GLN A 207 -19.37 -18.54 -3.49
N ILE A 208 -20.37 -19.02 -2.74
CA ILE A 208 -20.42 -20.38 -2.18
C ILE A 208 -20.48 -21.39 -3.33
N SER A 209 -21.44 -21.23 -4.25
CA SER A 209 -21.58 -22.10 -5.43
C SER A 209 -20.30 -22.14 -6.27
N SER A 210 -19.68 -20.98 -6.54
CA SER A 210 -18.43 -20.90 -7.31
C SER A 210 -17.27 -21.64 -6.64
N THR A 211 -17.15 -21.52 -5.31
CA THR A 211 -16.09 -22.18 -4.54
C THR A 211 -16.35 -23.69 -4.47
N GLY A 212 -17.57 -24.10 -4.13
CA GLY A 212 -17.97 -25.50 -4.02
C GLY A 212 -17.90 -26.28 -5.33
N LEU A 213 -18.26 -25.62 -6.45
CA LEU A 213 -18.16 -26.19 -7.79
C LEU A 213 -16.75 -26.07 -8.39
N SER A 214 -15.75 -25.58 -7.68
CA SER A 214 -14.38 -25.55 -8.21
C SER A 214 -13.79 -26.96 -8.32
N GLN A 215 -12.90 -27.20 -9.29
CA GLN A 215 -12.22 -28.51 -9.42
C GLN A 215 -11.44 -28.88 -8.13
N THR A 216 -10.92 -27.87 -7.44
CA THR A 216 -10.19 -28.02 -6.17
C THR A 216 -11.05 -28.55 -5.04
N VAL A 217 -12.34 -28.19 -4.98
CA VAL A 217 -13.26 -28.68 -3.95
C VAL A 217 -13.92 -29.97 -4.42
N ARG A 218 -14.43 -30.02 -5.67
CA ARG A 218 -15.13 -31.19 -6.21
C ARG A 218 -14.32 -32.48 -6.18
N SER A 219 -13.01 -32.42 -6.44
CA SER A 219 -12.17 -33.63 -6.45
C SER A 219 -11.90 -34.22 -5.06
N ARG A 220 -12.49 -33.62 -4.00
CA ARG A 220 -12.26 -33.95 -2.59
C ARG A 220 -13.57 -34.07 -1.81
N LEU A 221 -14.71 -34.01 -2.49
CA LEU A 221 -16.00 -34.37 -1.90
C LEU A 221 -15.97 -35.85 -1.49
N SER A 222 -16.79 -36.21 -0.50
CA SER A 222 -17.01 -37.61 -0.14
C SER A 222 -17.48 -38.41 -1.36
N ASP A 223 -17.21 -39.72 -1.38
CA ASP A 223 -17.55 -40.58 -2.53
C ASP A 223 -19.05 -40.49 -2.88
N ASP A 224 -19.93 -40.38 -1.88
CA ASP A 224 -21.38 -40.19 -2.05
C ASP A 224 -21.77 -38.89 -2.78
N ASP A 225 -21.01 -37.80 -2.60
CA ASP A 225 -21.25 -36.50 -3.24
C ASP A 225 -20.48 -36.37 -4.57
N ALA A 226 -19.31 -37.01 -4.68
CA ALA A 226 -18.48 -37.02 -5.87
C ALA A 226 -19.11 -37.81 -7.02
N HIS A 227 -19.92 -38.84 -6.72
CA HIS A 227 -20.63 -39.65 -7.70
C HIS A 227 -22.01 -39.10 -8.11
N ARG A 228 -22.50 -38.06 -7.43
CA ARG A 228 -23.74 -37.39 -7.83
C ARG A 228 -23.54 -36.58 -9.12
N PRO A 229 -24.51 -36.57 -10.04
CA PRO A 229 -24.57 -35.59 -11.11
C PRO A 229 -24.40 -34.16 -10.58
N ILE A 230 -23.69 -33.30 -11.31
CA ILE A 230 -23.38 -31.93 -10.87
C ILE A 230 -24.66 -31.14 -10.53
N ASP A 231 -25.74 -31.36 -11.27
CA ASP A 231 -27.03 -30.71 -11.06
C ASP A 231 -27.77 -31.16 -9.79
N ALA A 232 -27.39 -32.31 -9.23
CA ALA A 232 -27.89 -32.81 -7.95
C ALA A 232 -27.06 -32.34 -6.75
N GLN A 233 -25.87 -31.75 -6.96
CA GLN A 233 -25.01 -31.28 -5.88
C GLN A 233 -25.61 -30.04 -5.18
N PRO A 234 -25.45 -29.92 -3.84
CA PRO A 234 -26.03 -28.83 -3.06
C PRO A 234 -25.52 -27.46 -3.52
N PHE A 235 -24.21 -27.35 -3.83
CA PHE A 235 -23.60 -26.12 -4.34
C PHE A 235 -24.21 -25.64 -5.66
N TYR A 236 -24.66 -26.54 -6.53
CA TYR A 236 -25.33 -26.19 -7.78
C TYR A 236 -26.79 -25.77 -7.55
N ARG A 237 -27.51 -26.49 -6.68
CA ARG A 237 -28.92 -26.22 -6.35
C ARG A 237 -29.10 -24.90 -5.57
N LEU A 238 -28.10 -24.49 -4.79
CA LEU A 238 -28.12 -23.27 -3.98
C LEU A 238 -28.53 -22.02 -4.79
N MET A 239 -27.97 -21.84 -5.97
CA MET A 239 -28.31 -20.66 -6.80
C MET A 239 -29.75 -20.71 -7.32
N ARG A 240 -30.27 -21.90 -7.65
CA ARG A 240 -31.67 -22.02 -8.07
C ARG A 240 -32.63 -21.69 -6.93
N ALA A 241 -32.33 -22.13 -5.72
CA ALA A 241 -33.13 -21.82 -4.54
C ALA A 241 -33.10 -20.32 -4.20
N MET A 242 -31.93 -19.68 -4.31
CA MET A 242 -31.82 -18.23 -4.08
C MET A 242 -32.65 -17.43 -5.12
N LEU A 243 -32.61 -17.79 -6.40
CA LEU A 243 -33.46 -17.15 -7.42
C LEU A 243 -34.97 -17.39 -7.14
N ALA A 244 -35.32 -18.57 -6.62
CA ALA A 244 -36.70 -18.88 -6.26
C ALA A 244 -37.19 -18.02 -5.07
N VAL A 245 -36.32 -17.77 -4.07
CA VAL A 245 -36.61 -16.82 -2.98
C VAL A 245 -36.83 -15.41 -3.50
N GLU A 246 -35.98 -14.92 -4.42
CA GLU A 246 -36.14 -13.58 -5.01
C GLU A 246 -37.45 -13.46 -5.79
N ALA A 247 -37.78 -14.46 -6.60
CA ALA A 247 -39.03 -14.51 -7.35
C ALA A 247 -40.26 -14.58 -6.43
N ALA A 248 -40.19 -15.36 -5.34
CA ALA A 248 -41.26 -15.45 -4.36
C ALA A 248 -41.44 -14.14 -3.59
N GLN A 249 -40.34 -13.45 -3.24
CA GLN A 249 -40.40 -12.14 -2.60
C GLN A 249 -41.05 -11.09 -3.52
N ALA A 250 -40.67 -11.06 -4.80
CA ALA A 250 -41.28 -10.15 -5.77
C ALA A 250 -42.80 -10.40 -5.90
N ALA A 251 -43.22 -11.66 -5.93
CA ALA A 251 -44.64 -12.02 -5.95
C ALA A 251 -45.39 -11.57 -4.69
N VAL A 252 -44.76 -11.63 -3.50
CA VAL A 252 -45.35 -11.12 -2.24
C VAL A 252 -45.47 -9.59 -2.28
N ASP A 253 -44.46 -8.89 -2.80
CA ASP A 253 -44.51 -7.43 -2.95
C ASP A 253 -45.64 -6.99 -3.90
N ASP A 254 -45.99 -7.83 -4.89
CA ASP A 254 -47.13 -7.65 -5.80
C ASP A 254 -48.49 -8.12 -5.20
N GLY A 255 -48.53 -8.47 -3.91
CA GLY A 255 -49.75 -8.86 -3.20
C GLY A 255 -50.07 -10.37 -3.22
N GLY A 256 -49.10 -11.22 -3.59
CA GLY A 256 -49.22 -12.67 -3.54
C GLY A 256 -49.16 -13.28 -2.13
N GLU A 257 -49.44 -14.58 -2.01
CA GLU A 257 -49.47 -15.28 -0.73
C GLU A 257 -48.07 -15.51 -0.13
N PRO A 258 -47.85 -15.24 1.18
CA PRO A 258 -46.55 -15.35 1.83
C PRO A 258 -46.07 -16.79 2.05
N ASP A 259 -46.96 -17.78 1.96
CA ASP A 259 -46.63 -19.19 2.23
C ASP A 259 -45.60 -19.75 1.26
N ARG A 260 -45.66 -19.33 -0.01
CA ARG A 260 -44.67 -19.71 -1.01
C ARG A 260 -43.27 -19.18 -0.66
N LEU A 261 -43.19 -17.94 -0.19
CA LEU A 261 -41.91 -17.36 0.24
C LEU A 261 -41.32 -18.13 1.42
N LEU A 262 -42.15 -18.49 2.41
CA LEU A 262 -41.71 -19.30 3.54
C LEU A 262 -41.20 -20.67 3.10
N HIS A 263 -41.84 -21.30 2.13
CA HIS A 263 -41.38 -22.57 1.55
C HIS A 263 -39.99 -22.43 0.90
N GLU A 264 -39.79 -21.46 0.01
CA GLU A 264 -38.51 -21.25 -0.68
C GLU A 264 -37.39 -20.88 0.29
N VAL A 265 -37.68 -20.08 1.33
CA VAL A 265 -36.73 -19.73 2.39
C VAL A 265 -36.29 -20.95 3.19
N ASN A 266 -37.23 -21.82 3.57
CA ASN A 266 -36.90 -23.05 4.28
C ASN A 266 -36.07 -24.00 3.42
N TYR A 267 -36.37 -24.09 2.12
CA TYR A 267 -35.58 -24.87 1.18
C TYR A 267 -34.16 -24.31 1.00
N LEU A 268 -34.00 -22.98 0.93
CA LEU A 268 -32.69 -22.33 0.90
C LEU A 268 -31.86 -22.66 2.16
N ARG A 269 -32.48 -22.67 3.36
CA ARG A 269 -31.82 -23.06 4.62
C ARG A 269 -31.29 -24.49 4.57
N VAL A 270 -32.12 -25.43 4.11
CA VAL A 270 -31.70 -26.84 3.95
C VAL A 270 -30.49 -26.94 3.02
N LEU A 271 -30.48 -26.21 1.90
CA LEU A 271 -29.34 -26.22 0.98
C LEU A 271 -28.07 -25.59 1.56
N LEU A 272 -28.19 -24.56 2.40
CA LEU A 272 -27.06 -23.98 3.12
C LEU A 272 -26.47 -24.99 4.13
N ASP A 273 -27.32 -25.71 4.85
CA ASP A 273 -26.91 -26.80 5.75
C ASP A 273 -26.20 -27.93 4.99
N GLU A 274 -26.77 -28.40 3.87
CA GLU A 274 -26.14 -29.41 3.00
C GLU A 274 -24.77 -28.91 2.46
N CYS A 275 -24.67 -27.63 2.05
CA CYS A 275 -23.39 -27.05 1.62
C CYS A 275 -22.35 -27.02 2.75
N ARG A 276 -22.79 -26.82 4.00
CA ARG A 276 -21.91 -26.84 5.17
C ARG A 276 -21.39 -28.25 5.45
N GLU A 277 -22.25 -29.26 5.38
CA GLU A 277 -21.87 -30.67 5.52
C GLU A 277 -20.84 -31.08 4.45
N SER A 278 -21.08 -30.76 3.18
CA SER A 278 -20.11 -31.05 2.11
C SER A 278 -18.78 -30.30 2.31
N ALA A 279 -18.79 -29.09 2.90
CA ALA A 279 -17.56 -28.35 3.23
C ALA A 279 -16.75 -29.06 4.34
N ASP A 280 -17.44 -29.59 5.34
CA ASP A 280 -16.85 -30.31 6.48
C ASP A 280 -16.18 -31.60 6.02
N ASP A 281 -16.83 -32.31 5.10
CA ASP A 281 -16.29 -33.51 4.45
C ASP A 281 -15.00 -33.23 3.68
N VAL A 282 -14.97 -32.14 2.90
CA VAL A 282 -13.77 -31.72 2.16
C VAL A 282 -12.62 -31.36 3.12
N SER A 283 -12.91 -30.66 4.22
CA SER A 283 -11.94 -30.38 5.28
C SER A 283 -11.39 -31.67 5.90
N ALA A 284 -12.27 -32.64 6.19
CA ALA A 284 -11.88 -33.93 6.76
C ALA A 284 -11.02 -34.76 5.79
N HIS A 285 -11.33 -34.72 4.48
CA HIS A 285 -10.52 -35.35 3.43
C HIS A 285 -9.13 -34.71 3.32
N LEU A 286 -9.03 -33.38 3.35
CA LEU A 286 -7.76 -32.65 3.29
C LEU A 286 -6.84 -32.99 4.47
N TYR A 287 -7.42 -33.19 5.66
CA TYR A 287 -6.66 -33.57 6.84
C TYR A 287 -6.04 -34.98 6.73
N ARG A 288 -6.72 -35.91 6.05
CA ARG A 288 -6.27 -37.31 5.88
C ARG A 288 -5.32 -37.52 4.71
N ASN A 289 -5.51 -36.80 3.59
CA ASN A 289 -4.85 -37.08 2.31
C ASN A 289 -3.79 -36.05 1.89
N GLY A 290 -3.46 -35.11 2.77
CA GLY A 290 -2.43 -34.09 2.55
C GLY A 290 -3.00 -32.69 2.31
N VAL A 291 -2.38 -31.72 2.96
CA VAL A 291 -2.95 -30.37 3.14
C VAL A 291 -2.34 -29.37 2.15
N SER A 292 -3.16 -28.84 1.24
CA SER A 292 -2.84 -27.62 0.50
C SER A 292 -3.39 -26.42 1.27
N VAL A 293 -2.50 -25.52 1.70
CA VAL A 293 -2.83 -24.31 2.48
C VAL A 293 -3.89 -23.47 1.80
N ASP A 294 -3.76 -23.28 0.48
CA ASP A 294 -4.69 -22.45 -0.28
C ASP A 294 -6.08 -23.10 -0.35
N ILE A 295 -6.16 -24.44 -0.45
CA ILE A 295 -7.44 -25.15 -0.51
C ILE A 295 -8.13 -25.13 0.86
N VAL A 296 -7.40 -25.39 1.95
CA VAL A 296 -7.95 -25.27 3.31
C VAL A 296 -8.50 -23.86 3.54
N PHE A 297 -7.75 -22.84 3.13
CA PHE A 297 -8.18 -21.46 3.28
C PHE A 297 -9.44 -21.14 2.48
N GLN A 298 -9.56 -21.67 1.25
CA GLN A 298 -10.77 -21.52 0.43
C GLN A 298 -11.99 -22.22 1.05
N VAL A 299 -11.81 -23.42 1.62
CA VAL A 299 -12.89 -24.15 2.30
C VAL A 299 -13.31 -23.42 3.58
N GLU A 300 -12.37 -22.93 4.38
CA GLU A 300 -12.67 -22.13 5.57
C GLU A 300 -13.41 -20.84 5.21
N ARG A 301 -12.99 -20.18 4.12
CA ARG A 301 -13.70 -19.02 3.58
C ARG A 301 -15.12 -19.35 3.15
N MET A 302 -15.33 -20.50 2.51
CA MET A 302 -16.65 -20.97 2.14
C MET A 302 -17.54 -21.20 3.38
N ARG A 303 -17.01 -21.80 4.45
CA ARG A 303 -17.73 -21.97 5.73
C ARG A 303 -18.17 -20.63 6.32
N MET A 304 -17.26 -19.65 6.38
CA MET A 304 -17.57 -18.29 6.86
C MET A 304 -18.68 -17.62 6.02
N ARG A 305 -18.67 -17.83 4.70
CA ARG A 305 -19.72 -17.31 3.80
C ARG A 305 -21.07 -17.98 4.02
N ILE A 306 -21.10 -19.30 4.24
CA ILE A 306 -22.33 -20.04 4.55
C ILE A 306 -22.94 -19.50 5.85
N GLN A 307 -22.12 -19.38 6.92
CA GLN A 307 -22.57 -18.83 8.20
C GLN A 307 -23.07 -17.38 8.06
N ARG A 308 -22.38 -16.55 7.26
CA ARG A 308 -22.85 -15.18 6.98
C ARG A 308 -24.18 -15.21 6.24
N ALA A 309 -24.34 -16.07 5.23
CA ALA A 309 -25.59 -16.19 4.48
C ALA A 309 -26.76 -16.58 5.40
N GLU A 310 -26.57 -17.55 6.30
CA GLU A 310 -27.59 -17.89 7.31
C GLU A 310 -27.95 -16.69 8.20
N SER A 311 -26.95 -15.93 8.66
CA SER A 311 -27.14 -14.76 9.52
C SER A 311 -27.91 -13.63 8.80
N LEU A 312 -27.56 -13.35 7.53
CA LEU A 312 -28.27 -12.37 6.71
C LEU A 312 -29.69 -12.81 6.38
N LEU A 313 -29.91 -14.11 6.14
CA LEU A 313 -31.25 -14.67 5.87
C LEU A 313 -32.15 -14.53 7.09
N ASN A 314 -31.63 -14.80 8.28
CA ASN A 314 -32.35 -14.61 9.54
C ASN A 314 -32.70 -13.13 9.77
N ALA A 315 -31.75 -12.22 9.53
CA ALA A 315 -31.99 -10.79 9.66
C ALA A 315 -33.00 -10.25 8.61
N TRP A 316 -32.97 -10.80 7.39
CA TRP A 316 -33.90 -10.43 6.34
C TRP A 316 -35.33 -10.90 6.64
N MET A 317 -35.50 -12.10 7.20
CA MET A 317 -36.79 -12.60 7.67
C MET A 317 -37.31 -11.84 8.90
N ALA A 318 -36.41 -11.36 9.77
CA ALA A 318 -36.72 -10.58 10.96
C ALA A 318 -36.61 -9.06 10.73
N ARG A 319 -36.76 -8.58 9.48
CA ARG A 319 -36.55 -7.17 9.11
C ARG A 319 -37.45 -6.15 9.84
N ASP A 320 -38.60 -6.60 10.34
CA ASP A 320 -39.52 -5.78 11.14
C ASP A 320 -39.20 -5.82 12.65
N ASP A 321 -38.32 -6.73 13.08
CA ASP A 321 -37.82 -6.79 14.45
C ASP A 321 -36.59 -5.88 14.63
N ARG A 322 -36.80 -4.80 15.39
CA ARG A 322 -35.76 -3.83 15.75
C ARG A 322 -34.58 -4.50 16.48
N ARG A 323 -34.84 -5.53 17.27
CA ARG A 323 -33.81 -6.23 18.05
C ARG A 323 -32.93 -7.08 17.14
N GLY A 324 -33.54 -7.78 16.17
CA GLY A 324 -32.83 -8.48 15.11
C GLY A 324 -31.86 -7.57 14.36
N LEU A 325 -32.29 -6.36 13.97
CA LEU A 325 -31.43 -5.40 13.27
C LEU A 325 -30.26 -4.91 14.14
N ALA A 326 -30.49 -4.67 15.43
CA ALA A 326 -29.43 -4.26 16.36
C ALA A 326 -28.39 -5.37 16.56
N ARG A 327 -28.83 -6.64 16.67
CA ARG A 327 -27.94 -7.81 16.76
C ARG A 327 -27.10 -7.96 15.49
N LEU A 328 -27.72 -7.92 14.31
CA LEU A 328 -26.99 -7.97 13.04
C LEU A 328 -25.94 -6.85 12.96
N THR A 329 -26.31 -5.62 13.36
CA THR A 329 -25.39 -4.48 13.35
C THR A 329 -24.19 -4.72 14.28
N ALA A 330 -24.43 -5.27 15.48
CA ALA A 330 -23.37 -5.64 16.42
C ALA A 330 -22.45 -6.74 15.87
N GLU A 331 -23.02 -7.80 15.29
CA GLU A 331 -22.25 -8.87 14.64
C GLU A 331 -21.39 -8.36 13.48
N LEU A 332 -21.91 -7.42 12.68
CA LEU A 332 -21.15 -6.78 11.60
C LEU A 332 -20.03 -5.88 12.12
N ILE A 333 -20.25 -5.14 13.22
CA ILE A 333 -19.22 -4.35 13.90
C ILE A 333 -18.09 -5.25 14.39
N ASP A 334 -18.42 -6.32 15.10
CA ASP A 334 -17.43 -7.24 15.68
C ASP A 334 -16.67 -8.01 14.60
N ALA A 335 -17.36 -8.43 13.54
CA ALA A 335 -16.74 -9.04 12.37
C ALA A 335 -15.77 -8.07 11.67
N ASN A 336 -16.20 -6.82 11.46
CA ASN A 336 -15.39 -5.79 10.81
C ASN A 336 -14.17 -5.35 11.66
N LEU A 337 -14.27 -5.39 12.99
CA LEU A 337 -13.13 -5.19 13.89
C LEU A 337 -12.17 -6.39 13.83
N SER A 338 -12.73 -7.61 13.79
CA SER A 338 -11.94 -8.85 13.72
C SER A 338 -11.18 -8.99 12.41
N SER A 339 -11.70 -8.46 11.29
CA SER A 339 -10.97 -8.42 10.01
C SER A 339 -9.74 -7.51 10.04
N GLN A 340 -9.67 -6.53 10.94
CA GLN A 340 -8.49 -5.65 11.07
C GLN A 340 -7.38 -6.24 11.95
N SER A 341 -7.64 -7.36 12.63
CA SER A 341 -6.69 -7.98 13.56
C SER A 341 -5.84 -9.05 12.88
N VAL A 342 -4.53 -8.76 12.79
CA VAL A 342 -3.50 -9.73 12.39
C VAL A 342 -3.40 -10.87 13.40
N ALA A 343 -3.48 -10.55 14.69
CA ALA A 343 -3.42 -11.55 15.76
C ALA A 343 -4.58 -12.56 15.66
N HIS A 344 -5.78 -12.09 15.34
CA HIS A 344 -6.93 -12.98 15.12
C HIS A 344 -6.69 -13.94 13.95
N LEU A 345 -6.19 -13.43 12.81
CA LEU A 345 -5.91 -14.26 11.63
C LEU A 345 -4.79 -15.28 11.86
N VAL A 346 -3.72 -14.87 12.54
CA VAL A 346 -2.57 -15.74 12.84
C VAL A 346 -3.00 -16.81 13.84
N ARG A 347 -3.76 -16.46 14.89
CA ARG A 347 -4.26 -17.41 15.89
C ARG A 347 -5.24 -18.42 15.30
N SER A 348 -6.03 -18.01 14.31
CA SER A 348 -6.95 -18.91 13.61
C SER A 348 -6.28 -19.80 12.56
N ASN A 349 -5.01 -19.54 12.17
CA ASN A 349 -4.36 -20.23 11.03
C ASN A 349 -2.86 -20.56 11.24
N THR A 350 -2.41 -20.67 12.50
CA THR A 350 -1.01 -20.81 12.91
C THR A 350 -0.27 -22.01 12.28
N SER A 351 -0.99 -23.09 11.94
CA SER A 351 -0.41 -24.30 11.32
C SER A 351 -0.03 -24.13 9.85
N LEU A 352 -0.59 -23.12 9.16
CA LEU A 352 -0.44 -22.89 7.72
C LEU A 352 0.66 -21.86 7.40
N PHE A 353 1.02 -21.01 8.37
CA PHE A 353 1.97 -19.90 8.27
C PHE A 353 3.43 -20.36 8.08
N ALA A 354 3.84 -21.45 8.73
CA ALA A 354 5.24 -21.88 8.78
C ALA A 354 5.79 -22.43 7.44
N ARG A 355 4.92 -22.74 6.47
CA ARG A 355 5.29 -23.58 5.31
C ARG A 355 5.48 -22.83 3.98
N LYS A 356 5.14 -21.54 3.87
CA LYS A 356 5.01 -20.87 2.56
C LYS A 356 5.55 -19.42 2.51
N LEU A 357 6.60 -19.13 3.29
CA LEU A 357 7.21 -17.79 3.48
C LEU A 357 8.01 -17.26 2.26
N VAL A 358 8.04 -17.95 1.12
CA VAL A 358 8.90 -17.57 0.00
C VAL A 358 8.07 -17.59 -1.26
N GLU A 359 7.52 -16.43 -1.69
CA GLU A 359 7.47 -16.00 -3.10
C GLU A 359 6.56 -14.79 -3.39
N THR A 360 7.18 -13.80 -4.05
CA THR A 360 6.67 -12.84 -5.07
C THR A 360 6.00 -11.51 -4.66
N ASN A 361 6.43 -10.46 -5.36
CA ASN A 361 5.69 -9.27 -5.83
C ASN A 361 6.64 -8.50 -6.79
N ALA A 362 6.27 -7.62 -7.71
CA ALA A 362 5.03 -7.17 -8.36
C ALA A 362 5.48 -6.28 -9.56
N ASP A 363 4.58 -5.94 -10.47
CA ASP A 363 4.84 -5.15 -11.69
C ASP A 363 4.18 -3.75 -11.66
N THR A 364 4.69 -2.83 -12.49
CA THR A 364 4.18 -1.48 -12.91
C THR A 364 4.51 -0.21 -12.08
N GLY A 365 4.64 0.92 -12.80
CA GLY A 365 5.20 2.23 -12.36
C GLY A 365 5.78 3.11 -13.52
N GLU A 366 5.85 4.43 -13.36
CA GLU A 366 6.20 5.37 -14.45
C GLU A 366 6.97 6.64 -14.05
N HIS A 367 7.70 7.18 -15.03
CA HIS A 367 8.05 8.59 -15.33
C HIS A 367 9.24 9.25 -14.60
N TYR A 368 10.41 9.25 -15.26
CA TYR A 368 11.44 10.32 -15.15
C TYR A 368 12.45 10.22 -16.32
N ILE A 369 12.25 10.95 -17.43
CA ILE A 369 13.18 10.98 -18.58
C ILE A 369 13.44 12.43 -19.02
N THR A 370 14.71 12.79 -19.24
CA THR A 370 15.12 14.15 -19.67
C THR A 370 15.26 14.26 -21.19
N ARG A 371 14.54 15.20 -21.81
CA ARG A 371 14.43 15.29 -23.28
C ARG A 371 15.27 16.43 -23.89
N GLY A 372 15.64 17.49 -23.14
CA GLY A 372 16.32 18.70 -23.68
C GLY A 372 17.72 19.05 -23.15
N ARG A 373 18.35 20.09 -23.74
CA ARG A 373 19.69 20.62 -23.37
C ARG A 373 19.70 21.33 -22.00
N ALA A 374 18.68 22.13 -21.73
CA ALA A 374 18.53 22.79 -20.42
C ALA A 374 18.35 21.77 -19.29
N ASP A 375 17.62 20.69 -19.56
CA ASP A 375 17.46 19.57 -18.63
C ASP A 375 18.77 18.85 -18.35
N TYR A 376 19.65 18.73 -19.36
CA TYR A 376 20.97 18.12 -19.21
C TYR A 376 21.88 18.93 -18.27
N LEU A 377 21.98 20.26 -18.44
CA LEU A 377 22.77 21.10 -17.54
C LEU A 377 22.19 21.11 -16.12
N LYS A 378 20.86 21.13 -16.00
CA LYS A 378 20.18 20.99 -14.71
C LYS A 378 20.54 19.66 -14.06
N MET A 379 20.53 18.55 -14.80
CA MET A 379 20.94 17.22 -14.34
C MET A 379 22.39 17.21 -13.87
N LEU A 380 23.31 17.81 -14.63
CA LEU A 380 24.72 17.89 -14.28
C LEU A 380 24.93 18.65 -12.96
N ARG A 381 24.22 19.76 -12.75
CA ARG A 381 24.28 20.53 -11.48
C ARG A 381 23.68 19.76 -10.30
N MET A 382 22.56 19.07 -10.49
CA MET A 382 21.96 18.21 -9.46
C MET A 382 22.90 17.04 -9.13
N ALA A 383 23.59 16.49 -10.13
CA ALA A 383 24.59 15.45 -9.96
C ALA A 383 25.87 15.94 -9.27
N ALA A 384 26.33 17.16 -9.56
CA ALA A 384 27.44 17.77 -8.83
C ALA A 384 27.16 17.84 -7.32
N GLY A 385 25.94 18.25 -6.93
CA GLY A 385 25.51 18.23 -5.53
C GLY A 385 25.50 16.81 -4.92
N GLY A 386 25.11 15.80 -5.70
CA GLY A 386 25.18 14.39 -5.28
C GLY A 386 26.62 13.92 -5.04
N GLY A 387 27.55 14.32 -5.91
CA GLY A 387 28.98 14.07 -5.74
C GLY A 387 29.53 14.70 -4.45
N LEU A 388 29.13 15.93 -4.14
CA LEU A 388 29.53 16.62 -2.91
C LEU A 388 29.07 15.88 -1.65
N VAL A 389 27.81 15.44 -1.59
CA VAL A 389 27.31 14.65 -0.45
C VAL A 389 28.05 13.32 -0.34
N THR A 390 28.44 12.73 -1.47
CA THR A 390 29.16 11.44 -1.49
C THR A 390 30.57 11.53 -0.90
N VAL A 391 31.20 12.71 -0.88
CA VAL A 391 32.48 12.93 -0.18
C VAL A 391 32.36 12.57 1.30
N ALA A 392 31.31 13.08 1.96
CA ALA A 392 31.04 12.75 3.36
C ALA A 392 30.77 11.25 3.53
N THR A 393 30.01 10.64 2.61
CA THR A 393 29.73 9.20 2.61
C THR A 393 31.02 8.37 2.54
N VAL A 394 31.99 8.75 1.70
CA VAL A 394 33.29 8.07 1.55
C VAL A 394 34.13 8.23 2.81
N CYS A 395 34.18 9.42 3.41
CA CYS A 395 34.91 9.63 4.66
C CYS A 395 34.34 8.79 5.81
N VAL A 396 33.02 8.80 5.99
CA VAL A 396 32.33 7.97 6.99
C VAL A 396 32.54 6.48 6.71
N LYS A 397 32.54 6.05 5.44
CA LYS A 397 32.84 4.67 5.06
C LYS A 397 34.24 4.26 5.52
N PHE A 398 35.26 5.06 5.24
CA PHE A 398 36.62 4.75 5.69
C PHE A 398 36.73 4.71 7.21
N TRP A 399 36.06 5.64 7.91
CA TRP A 399 35.98 5.63 9.36
C TRP A 399 35.34 4.33 9.89
N ILE A 400 34.18 3.91 9.36
CA ILE A 400 33.52 2.66 9.73
C ILE A 400 34.46 1.45 9.51
N THR A 401 35.10 1.37 8.34
CA THR A 401 36.02 0.25 8.02
C THR A 401 37.30 0.27 8.87
N GLY A 402 37.69 1.44 9.38
CA GLY A 402 38.87 1.60 10.24
C GLY A 402 38.63 1.17 11.69
N ILE A 403 37.38 1.05 12.13
CA ILE A 403 37.02 0.56 13.48
C ILE A 403 37.15 -0.98 13.58
N HIS A 404 37.25 -1.68 12.43
CA HIS A 404 37.44 -3.14 12.37
C HIS A 404 36.36 -3.93 13.14
N LEU A 405 35.09 -3.55 12.97
CA LEU A 405 33.96 -4.27 13.56
C LEU A 405 33.73 -5.62 12.89
N GLN A 406 32.87 -6.46 13.48
CA GLN A 406 32.40 -7.68 12.83
C GLN A 406 31.69 -7.35 11.51
N ALA A 407 31.91 -8.18 10.47
CA ALA A 407 31.46 -7.91 9.09
C ALA A 407 29.97 -7.57 8.96
N MET A 408 29.09 -8.20 9.75
CA MET A 408 27.65 -7.91 9.73
C MET A 408 27.32 -6.51 10.29
N VAL A 409 28.00 -6.11 11.37
CA VAL A 409 27.83 -4.78 11.99
C VAL A 409 28.42 -3.70 11.09
N GLU A 410 29.59 -3.97 10.49
CA GLU A 410 30.20 -3.09 9.49
C GLU A 410 29.26 -2.89 8.29
N GLY A 411 28.70 -3.99 7.74
CA GLY A 411 27.73 -3.95 6.66
C GLY A 411 26.46 -3.18 7.02
N PHE A 412 25.94 -3.34 8.24
CA PHE A 412 24.78 -2.58 8.72
C PHE A 412 25.07 -1.07 8.83
N LEU A 413 26.20 -0.69 9.44
CA LEU A 413 26.58 0.73 9.57
C LEU A 413 26.89 1.37 8.22
N ALA A 414 27.57 0.65 7.32
CA ALA A 414 27.76 1.08 5.94
C ALA A 414 26.41 1.27 5.23
N GLY A 415 25.47 0.34 5.43
CA GLY A 415 24.12 0.43 4.90
C GLY A 415 23.37 1.66 5.39
N LEU A 416 23.46 1.98 6.69
CA LEU A 416 22.87 3.17 7.27
C LEU A 416 23.51 4.47 6.73
N ASN A 417 24.83 4.50 6.60
CA ASN A 417 25.56 5.62 5.99
C ASN A 417 25.09 5.87 4.55
N TYR A 418 24.97 4.82 3.74
CA TYR A 418 24.48 4.92 2.37
C TYR A 418 23.01 5.36 2.33
N ALA A 419 22.13 4.75 3.13
CA ALA A 419 20.71 5.07 3.18
C ALA A 419 20.49 6.54 3.59
N ALA A 420 21.19 7.03 4.62
CA ALA A 420 21.13 8.41 5.06
C ALA A 420 21.63 9.37 3.96
N SER A 421 22.77 9.07 3.34
CA SER A 421 23.34 9.88 2.26
C SER A 421 22.39 9.98 1.05
N PHE A 422 21.82 8.85 0.60
CA PHE A 422 20.93 8.81 -0.56
C PHE A 422 19.58 9.49 -0.30
N THR A 423 19.10 9.41 0.95
CA THR A 423 17.88 10.08 1.40
C THR A 423 18.09 11.59 1.53
N LEU A 424 19.26 12.02 2.02
CA LEU A 424 19.63 13.44 2.03
C LEU A 424 19.71 14.00 0.62
N MET A 425 20.38 13.29 -0.31
CA MET A 425 20.42 13.69 -1.72
C MET A 425 19.00 13.81 -2.32
N HIS A 426 18.10 12.88 -1.99
CA HIS A 426 16.70 12.92 -2.43
C HIS A 426 15.99 14.21 -1.99
N PHE A 427 16.09 14.59 -0.71
CA PHE A 427 15.43 15.80 -0.20
C PHE A 427 16.10 17.10 -0.64
N LEU A 428 17.40 17.08 -0.97
CA LEU A 428 18.11 18.21 -1.57
C LEU A 428 17.91 18.32 -3.09
N HIS A 429 17.13 17.42 -3.70
CA HIS A 429 16.97 17.31 -5.14
C HIS A 429 18.30 17.13 -5.90
N PHE A 430 19.26 16.46 -5.27
CA PHE A 430 20.51 16.04 -5.88
C PHE A 430 20.36 14.65 -6.51
N THR A 431 21.13 14.42 -7.58
CA THR A 431 21.08 13.16 -8.33
C THR A 431 22.31 12.32 -8.01
N LEU A 432 22.09 11.08 -7.60
CA LEU A 432 23.14 10.06 -7.62
C LEU A 432 23.07 9.30 -8.94
N ALA A 433 24.22 9.11 -9.56
CA ALA A 433 24.40 8.27 -10.73
C ALA A 433 23.84 6.87 -10.47
N THR A 434 23.19 6.28 -11.47
CA THR A 434 22.71 4.89 -11.42
C THR A 434 21.58 4.60 -10.41
N LYS A 435 21.01 5.65 -9.80
CA LYS A 435 19.80 5.58 -8.95
C LYS A 435 18.49 5.71 -9.74
N GLN A 436 18.50 6.33 -10.92
CA GLN A 436 17.28 6.44 -11.74
C GLN A 436 16.79 5.16 -12.43
N PRO A 437 17.56 4.05 -12.54
CA PRO A 437 17.03 2.72 -12.82
C PRO A 437 15.85 2.32 -11.95
N ALA A 438 15.69 2.97 -10.78
CA ALA A 438 14.56 2.83 -9.88
C ALA A 438 13.18 2.90 -10.56
N MET A 439 13.07 3.68 -11.64
CA MET A 439 11.83 3.91 -12.38
C MET A 439 11.90 3.41 -13.83
N THR A 440 13.00 2.76 -14.21
CA THR A 440 13.29 2.37 -15.60
C THR A 440 12.47 1.18 -16.05
N ALA A 441 12.43 0.10 -15.26
CA ALA A 441 11.74 -1.12 -15.65
C ALA A 441 10.26 -0.89 -15.99
N PRO A 442 9.50 -0.18 -15.15
CA PRO A 442 8.08 -0.05 -15.45
C PRO A 442 7.77 1.09 -16.44
N THR A 443 8.64 2.12 -16.55
CA THR A 443 8.56 3.10 -17.66
C THR A 443 8.77 2.42 -19.01
N LEU A 444 9.77 1.53 -19.11
CA LEU A 444 10.00 0.73 -20.32
C LEU A 444 8.81 -0.18 -20.63
N ALA A 445 8.19 -0.80 -19.62
CA ALA A 445 7.05 -1.72 -19.79
C ALA A 445 5.83 -1.06 -20.44
N ARG A 446 5.59 0.21 -20.15
CA ARG A 446 4.50 0.98 -20.76
C ARG A 446 4.87 1.56 -22.12
N GLU A 447 6.08 2.08 -22.29
CA GLU A 447 6.49 2.56 -23.63
C GLU A 447 6.52 1.40 -24.65
N LEU A 448 6.73 0.16 -24.18
CA LEU A 448 6.59 -1.05 -24.98
C LEU A 448 5.16 -1.26 -25.52
N ASP A 449 4.10 -0.78 -24.85
CA ASP A 449 2.70 -0.91 -25.31
C ASP A 449 2.46 -0.12 -26.61
N GLY A 450 3.18 1.00 -26.79
CA GLY A 450 3.12 1.83 -28.00
C GLY A 450 3.87 1.26 -29.20
N THR A 451 4.68 0.22 -29.03
CA THR A 451 5.57 -0.32 -30.10
C THR A 451 4.88 -1.14 -31.18
N GLY A 452 3.54 -1.12 -31.22
CA GLY A 452 2.75 -1.70 -32.32
C GLY A 452 2.90 -0.98 -33.67
N SER A 453 3.37 0.28 -33.65
CA SER A 453 3.61 1.11 -34.84
C SER A 453 5.10 1.46 -35.01
N GLU A 454 5.54 1.79 -36.23
CA GLU A 454 6.91 2.26 -36.45
C GLU A 454 7.23 3.55 -35.69
N GLU A 455 6.23 4.40 -35.47
CA GLU A 455 6.37 5.63 -34.70
C GLU A 455 6.60 5.36 -33.22
N GLY A 456 5.85 4.42 -32.62
CA GLY A 456 6.07 4.02 -31.23
C GLY A 456 7.42 3.35 -30.99
N VAL A 457 7.95 2.61 -31.98
CA VAL A 457 9.33 2.09 -31.94
C VAL A 457 10.36 3.23 -31.93
N ARG A 458 10.15 4.29 -32.72
CA ARG A 458 11.04 5.47 -32.72
C ARG A 458 10.99 6.21 -31.39
N GLU A 459 9.80 6.40 -30.82
CA GLU A 459 9.63 7.05 -29.51
C GLU A 459 10.29 6.24 -28.40
N PHE A 460 10.08 4.92 -28.36
CA PHE A 460 10.73 4.02 -27.41
C PHE A 460 12.26 4.10 -27.50
N VAL A 461 12.83 4.03 -28.71
CA VAL A 461 14.28 4.13 -28.91
C VAL A 461 14.81 5.50 -28.45
N ALA A 462 14.09 6.58 -28.75
CA ALA A 462 14.45 7.92 -28.29
C ALA A 462 14.42 8.04 -26.76
N SER A 463 13.43 7.45 -26.09
CA SER A 463 13.34 7.39 -24.63
C SER A 463 14.48 6.57 -24.00
N VAL A 464 14.83 5.42 -24.57
CA VAL A 464 15.99 4.61 -24.11
C VAL A 464 17.29 5.41 -24.22
N ILE A 465 17.53 6.07 -25.35
CA ILE A 465 18.73 6.91 -25.55
C ILE A 465 18.74 8.07 -24.56
N ALA A 466 17.61 8.73 -24.35
CA ALA A 466 17.48 9.80 -23.37
C ALA A 466 17.77 9.32 -21.95
N LEU A 467 17.33 8.10 -21.59
CA LEU A 467 17.58 7.49 -20.29
C LEU A 467 19.07 7.19 -20.08
N ILE A 468 19.73 6.59 -21.07
CA ILE A 468 21.19 6.34 -21.03
C ILE A 468 21.95 7.67 -20.90
N ARG A 469 21.55 8.69 -21.67
CA ARG A 469 22.15 10.03 -21.60
C ARG A 469 21.98 10.69 -20.25
N THR A 470 20.82 10.50 -19.63
CA THR A 470 20.58 11.03 -18.27
C THR A 470 21.50 10.34 -17.26
N GLN A 471 21.70 9.01 -17.37
CA GLN A 471 22.67 8.29 -16.53
C GLN A 471 24.10 8.78 -16.75
N ALA A 472 24.51 8.96 -18.01
CA ALA A 472 25.84 9.46 -18.34
C ALA A 472 26.09 10.84 -17.70
N ALA A 473 25.15 11.77 -17.85
CA ALA A 473 25.22 13.10 -17.23
C ALA A 473 25.35 13.02 -15.69
N ALA A 474 24.59 12.13 -15.06
CA ALA A 474 24.62 11.93 -13.62
C ALA A 474 25.96 11.35 -13.13
N VAL A 475 26.48 10.33 -13.82
CA VAL A 475 27.82 9.76 -13.55
C VAL A 475 28.88 10.83 -13.67
N THR A 476 28.91 11.56 -14.79
CA THR A 476 29.90 12.60 -15.04
C THR A 476 29.84 13.70 -13.98
N GLY A 477 28.65 14.22 -13.67
CA GLY A 477 28.50 15.27 -12.66
C GLY A 477 28.90 14.83 -11.25
N ASN A 478 28.58 13.59 -10.86
CA ASN A 478 29.04 13.01 -9.60
C ASN A 478 30.57 12.89 -9.54
N VAL A 479 31.18 12.26 -10.55
CA VAL A 479 32.63 11.95 -10.60
C VAL A 479 33.46 13.23 -10.63
N LEU A 480 33.06 14.21 -11.44
CA LEU A 480 33.75 15.51 -11.57
C LEU A 480 33.82 16.29 -10.25
N VAL A 481 32.95 16.01 -9.28
CA VAL A 481 32.97 16.67 -7.96
C VAL A 481 33.58 15.77 -6.90
N VAL A 482 33.14 14.51 -6.79
CA VAL A 482 33.55 13.64 -5.68
C VAL A 482 35.05 13.37 -5.68
N LEU A 483 35.66 13.18 -6.86
CA LEU A 483 37.09 12.87 -6.97
C LEU A 483 37.98 14.04 -6.51
N PRO A 484 37.88 15.25 -7.08
CA PRO A 484 38.73 16.37 -6.67
C PRO A 484 38.44 16.84 -5.25
N VAL A 485 37.19 16.76 -4.78
CA VAL A 485 36.87 17.19 -3.41
C VAL A 485 37.38 16.18 -2.38
N CYS A 486 37.29 14.86 -2.63
CA CYS A 486 37.93 13.86 -1.77
C CYS A 486 39.46 14.03 -1.73
N LEU A 487 40.08 14.34 -2.87
CA LEU A 487 41.51 14.66 -2.94
C LEU A 487 41.82 15.91 -2.09
N ALA A 488 41.04 16.97 -2.22
CA ALA A 488 41.22 18.20 -1.43
C ALA A 488 41.02 17.97 0.08
N VAL A 489 40.03 17.16 0.46
CA VAL A 489 39.79 16.77 1.86
C VAL A 489 40.99 16.01 2.42
N GLN A 490 41.53 15.04 1.67
CA GLN A 490 42.72 14.30 2.08
C GLN A 490 43.94 15.21 2.21
N LEU A 491 44.22 16.05 1.21
CA LEU A 491 45.33 17.01 1.27
C LEU A 491 45.18 17.99 2.44
N GLY A 492 43.95 18.44 2.71
CA GLY A 492 43.62 19.29 3.85
C GLY A 492 43.83 18.58 5.19
N SER A 493 43.44 17.30 5.30
CA SER A 493 43.68 16.48 6.49
C SER A 493 45.17 16.36 6.78
N HIS A 494 45.98 16.02 5.78
CA HIS A 494 47.42 15.91 5.92
C HIS A 494 48.06 17.26 6.30
N ALA A 495 47.63 18.37 5.67
CA ALA A 495 48.19 19.70 5.93
C ALA A 495 47.79 20.28 7.30
N LEU A 496 46.56 20.05 7.77
CA LEU A 496 46.02 20.67 8.99
C LEU A 496 46.13 19.79 10.24
N LEU A 497 45.99 18.47 10.08
CA LEU A 497 45.95 17.50 11.18
C LEU A 497 47.21 16.64 11.26
N HIS A 498 48.13 16.78 10.29
CA HIS A 498 49.32 15.92 10.15
C HIS A 498 48.99 14.42 10.12
N ALA A 499 47.78 14.08 9.67
CA ALA A 499 47.26 12.73 9.63
C ALA A 499 46.51 12.50 8.32
N ASP A 500 46.79 11.36 7.69
CA ASP A 500 46.08 10.89 6.51
C ASP A 500 44.73 10.26 6.88
N VAL A 501 43.73 10.44 6.02
CA VAL A 501 42.39 9.84 6.21
C VAL A 501 42.48 8.31 6.22
N ILE A 502 43.42 7.74 5.47
CA ILE A 502 43.74 6.31 5.48
C ILE A 502 45.26 6.08 5.44
N PRO A 503 45.77 4.97 6.01
CA PRO A 503 47.18 4.63 5.90
C PRO A 503 47.62 4.38 4.44
N PRO A 504 48.90 4.64 4.08
CA PRO A 504 49.42 4.40 2.72
C PRO A 504 49.22 2.97 2.20
N ALA A 505 49.36 1.97 3.08
CA ALA A 505 49.10 0.57 2.72
C ALA A 505 47.64 0.33 2.30
N LYS A 506 46.68 1.00 2.97
CA LYS A 506 45.26 0.92 2.62
C LYS A 506 44.96 1.66 1.31
N ALA A 507 45.70 2.73 0.99
CA ALA A 507 45.58 3.44 -0.27
C ALA A 507 46.00 2.55 -1.46
N HIS A 508 47.14 1.86 -1.40
CA HIS A 508 47.54 0.87 -2.41
C HIS A 508 46.52 -0.28 -2.52
N ALA A 509 46.10 -0.85 -1.39
CA ALA A 509 45.09 -1.91 -1.38
C ALA A 509 43.76 -1.46 -2.04
N THR A 510 43.37 -0.21 -1.83
CA THR A 510 42.17 0.38 -2.45
C THR A 510 42.31 0.46 -3.98
N LEU A 511 43.44 0.97 -4.49
CA LEU A 511 43.69 1.04 -5.94
C LEU A 511 43.72 -0.35 -6.58
N HIS A 512 44.44 -1.30 -5.99
CA HIS A 512 44.47 -2.69 -6.46
C HIS A 512 43.08 -3.33 -6.49
N SER A 513 42.26 -3.09 -5.45
CA SER A 513 40.91 -3.65 -5.34
C SER A 513 39.96 -3.17 -6.45
N PHE A 514 40.27 -2.04 -7.09
CA PHE A 514 39.50 -1.45 -8.19
C PHE A 514 40.07 -1.75 -9.57
N SER A 515 41.16 -2.51 -9.68
CA SER A 515 41.76 -2.85 -10.97
C SER A 515 40.76 -3.53 -11.91
N LEU A 516 40.75 -3.11 -13.18
CA LEU A 516 39.94 -3.72 -14.23
C LEU A 516 40.26 -5.21 -14.46
N LEU A 517 41.52 -5.60 -14.27
CA LEU A 517 41.99 -6.98 -14.45
C LEU A 517 41.56 -7.91 -13.30
N GLY A 518 41.03 -7.36 -12.21
CA GLY A 518 40.55 -8.10 -11.05
C GLY A 518 39.04 -8.43 -11.12
N PRO A 519 38.42 -8.79 -10.00
CA PRO A 519 36.98 -9.12 -9.92
C PRO A 519 36.06 -7.90 -10.06
N THR A 520 36.61 -6.69 -10.20
CA THR A 520 35.89 -5.42 -10.29
C THR A 520 34.73 -5.43 -11.28
N PRO A 521 34.87 -5.92 -12.54
CA PRO A 521 33.76 -5.93 -13.49
C PRO A 521 32.60 -6.82 -13.03
N VAL A 522 32.90 -7.99 -12.45
CA VAL A 522 31.88 -8.94 -11.95
C VAL A 522 31.13 -8.31 -10.78
N TYR A 523 31.84 -7.71 -9.83
CA TYR A 523 31.24 -7.01 -8.70
C TYR A 523 30.44 -5.78 -9.12
N ALA A 524 30.87 -5.07 -10.17
CA ALA A 524 30.12 -3.95 -10.74
C ALA A 524 28.82 -4.41 -11.40
N ALA A 525 28.84 -5.55 -12.09
CA ALA A 525 27.65 -6.17 -12.65
C ALA A 525 26.66 -6.57 -11.54
N LEU A 526 27.13 -7.23 -10.47
CA LEU A 526 26.31 -7.56 -9.30
C LEU A 526 25.75 -6.31 -8.60
N THR A 527 26.53 -5.24 -8.53
CA THR A 527 26.05 -3.94 -8.04
C THR A 527 24.93 -3.41 -8.94
N GLY A 528 25.01 -3.60 -10.26
CA GLY A 528 23.92 -3.34 -11.21
C GLY A 528 22.63 -4.12 -10.92
N VAL A 529 22.74 -5.37 -10.46
CA VAL A 529 21.59 -6.17 -10.00
C VAL A 529 20.95 -5.52 -8.77
N LEU A 530 21.74 -5.06 -7.80
CA LEU A 530 21.22 -4.37 -6.61
C LEU A 530 20.53 -3.05 -6.96
N LEU A 531 21.08 -2.30 -7.91
CA LEU A 531 20.44 -1.07 -8.42
C LEU A 531 19.10 -1.36 -9.09
N TRP A 532 19.01 -2.47 -9.85
CA TRP A 532 17.73 -2.95 -10.38
C TRP A 532 16.78 -3.42 -9.27
N ALA A 533 17.23 -4.18 -8.28
CA ALA A 533 16.37 -4.64 -7.19
C ALA A 533 15.77 -3.48 -6.39
N SER A 534 16.55 -2.41 -6.16
CA SER A 534 16.06 -1.17 -5.53
C SER A 534 14.93 -0.52 -6.34
N SER A 535 14.94 -0.66 -7.67
CA SER A 535 13.85 -0.20 -8.54
C SER A 535 12.53 -0.88 -8.29
N LEU A 536 12.57 -2.18 -8.05
CA LEU A 536 11.38 -2.96 -7.75
C LEU A 536 10.81 -2.55 -6.40
N ILE A 537 11.67 -2.35 -5.39
CA ILE A 537 11.27 -1.89 -4.06
C ILE A 537 10.61 -0.50 -4.13
N ALA A 538 11.18 0.42 -4.91
CA ALA A 538 10.62 1.76 -5.12
C ALA A 538 9.26 1.72 -5.84
N GLY A 539 9.16 0.95 -6.92
CA GLY A 539 7.92 0.77 -7.69
C GLY A 539 6.82 0.11 -6.87
N TRP A 540 7.16 -0.93 -6.09
CA TRP A 540 6.26 -1.57 -5.14
C TRP A 540 5.71 -0.55 -4.12
N ALA A 541 6.58 0.27 -3.53
CA ALA A 541 6.17 1.26 -2.54
C ALA A 541 5.25 2.34 -3.12
N ASP A 542 5.49 2.79 -4.35
CA ASP A 542 4.59 3.73 -5.04
C ASP A 542 3.21 3.11 -5.27
N ASN A 543 3.19 1.93 -5.90
CA ASN A 543 1.95 1.21 -6.21
C ASN A 543 1.14 0.92 -4.93
N TRP A 544 1.80 0.43 -3.89
CA TRP A 544 1.18 0.18 -2.59
C TRP A 544 0.54 1.44 -2.00
N PHE A 545 1.21 2.60 -2.11
CA PHE A 545 0.67 3.88 -1.64
C PHE A 545 -0.57 4.32 -2.43
N VAL A 546 -0.62 4.05 -3.74
CA VAL A 546 -1.78 4.33 -4.61
C VAL A 546 -2.93 3.37 -4.33
N LEU A 547 -2.65 2.07 -4.37
CA LEU A 547 -3.60 0.98 -4.27
C LEU A 547 -4.41 1.08 -2.97
N HIS A 548 -3.72 1.30 -1.85
CA HIS A 548 -4.35 1.43 -0.54
C HIS A 548 -4.88 2.83 -0.25
N ARG A 549 -4.80 3.76 -1.23
CA ARG A 549 -5.19 5.18 -1.08
C ARG A 549 -4.64 5.81 0.19
N VAL A 550 -3.37 5.54 0.50
CA VAL A 550 -2.70 6.01 1.73
C VAL A 550 -2.70 7.54 1.80
N GLY A 551 -2.62 8.21 0.64
CA GLY A 551 -2.77 9.66 0.55
C GLY A 551 -4.10 10.17 1.08
N ASP A 552 -5.21 9.50 0.75
CA ASP A 552 -6.55 9.87 1.25
C ASP A 552 -6.63 9.60 2.76
N ALA A 553 -6.11 8.45 3.21
CA ALA A 553 -6.07 8.12 4.64
C ALA A 553 -5.32 9.20 5.45
N ILE A 554 -4.16 9.68 4.98
CA ILE A 554 -3.40 10.76 5.63
C ILE A 554 -4.17 12.09 5.59
N ALA A 555 -4.76 12.45 4.45
CA ALA A 555 -5.47 13.71 4.27
C ALA A 555 -6.70 13.82 5.18
N TRP A 556 -7.42 12.72 5.34
CA TRP A 556 -8.65 12.63 6.12
C TRP A 556 -8.44 12.10 7.55
N HIS A 557 -7.20 11.80 7.95
CA HIS A 557 -6.93 11.31 9.29
C HIS A 557 -7.30 12.36 10.34
N ARG A 558 -8.28 12.02 11.19
CA ARG A 558 -8.85 12.87 12.24
C ARG A 558 -7.79 13.63 13.05
N ARG A 559 -6.80 12.92 13.62
CA ARG A 559 -5.77 13.56 14.46
C ARG A 559 -4.83 14.46 13.67
N LEU A 560 -4.58 14.16 12.40
CA LEU A 560 -3.73 15.02 11.56
C LEU A 560 -4.45 16.32 11.23
N ARG A 561 -5.75 16.25 10.91
CA ARG A 561 -6.58 17.44 10.67
C ARG A 561 -6.73 18.32 11.94
N LEU A 562 -6.90 17.72 13.11
CA LEU A 562 -6.97 18.47 14.38
C LEU A 562 -5.63 19.14 14.76
N THR A 563 -4.49 18.57 14.37
CA THR A 563 -3.16 19.09 14.73
C THR A 563 -2.57 20.06 13.71
N LEU A 564 -2.64 19.70 12.43
CA LEU A 564 -2.06 20.43 11.29
C LEU A 564 -3.08 21.28 10.53
N GLY A 565 -4.38 21.10 10.77
CA GLY A 565 -5.45 21.66 9.95
C GLY A 565 -5.68 20.87 8.66
N VAL A 566 -6.81 21.13 7.98
CA VAL A 566 -7.20 20.48 6.72
C VAL A 566 -6.13 20.68 5.63
N ALA A 567 -5.69 21.93 5.44
CA ALA A 567 -4.65 22.27 4.47
C ALA A 567 -3.29 21.62 4.81
N GLY A 568 -2.97 21.46 6.09
CA GLY A 568 -1.73 20.83 6.57
C GLY A 568 -1.71 19.32 6.32
N ALA A 569 -2.81 18.62 6.65
CA ALA A 569 -2.98 17.19 6.36
C ALA A 569 -2.92 16.92 4.85
N ALA A 570 -3.58 17.74 4.03
CA ALA A 570 -3.52 17.62 2.57
C ALA A 570 -2.11 17.87 2.00
N ARG A 571 -1.35 18.82 2.56
CA ARG A 571 0.05 19.07 2.17
C ARG A 571 0.95 17.89 2.55
N LEU A 572 0.73 17.29 3.73
CA LEU A 572 1.46 16.11 4.17
C LEU A 572 1.16 14.90 3.27
N ALA A 573 -0.11 14.66 2.93
CA ALA A 573 -0.50 13.61 2.00
C ALA A 573 0.19 13.75 0.62
N ARG A 574 0.20 14.97 0.05
CA ARG A 574 0.93 15.26 -1.21
C ARG A 574 2.43 15.09 -1.09
N PHE A 575 3.01 15.47 0.05
CA PHE A 575 4.43 15.26 0.32
C PHE A 575 4.77 13.77 0.39
N CYS A 576 4.00 12.97 1.12
CA CYS A 576 4.18 11.51 1.18
C CYS A 576 4.03 10.87 -0.20
N ARG A 577 2.99 11.23 -0.97
CA ARG A 577 2.77 10.69 -2.32
C ARG A 577 3.95 10.95 -3.26
N SER A 578 4.52 12.16 -3.21
CA SER A 578 5.63 12.55 -4.08
C SER A 578 6.99 12.01 -3.63
N ASN A 579 7.12 11.51 -2.40
CA ASN A 579 8.42 11.11 -1.84
C ASN A 579 8.52 9.64 -1.43
N VAL A 580 7.42 8.92 -1.21
CA VAL A 580 7.44 7.55 -0.65
C VAL A 580 8.29 6.59 -1.48
N ALA A 581 8.10 6.55 -2.80
CA ALA A 581 8.84 5.69 -3.71
C ALA A 581 10.35 6.01 -3.69
N GLY A 582 10.68 7.31 -3.72
CA GLY A 582 12.05 7.80 -3.65
C GLY A 582 12.71 7.43 -2.32
N VAL A 583 12.07 7.70 -1.18
CA VAL A 583 12.62 7.40 0.14
C VAL A 583 12.81 5.89 0.33
N VAL A 584 11.78 5.08 0.06
CA VAL A 584 11.84 3.62 0.24
C VAL A 584 12.87 3.00 -0.70
N GLY A 585 12.94 3.45 -1.96
CA GLY A 585 13.97 3.02 -2.91
C GLY A 585 15.40 3.35 -2.44
N ASN A 586 15.62 4.55 -1.89
CA ASN A 586 16.94 4.99 -1.41
C ASN A 586 17.40 4.28 -0.16
N VAL A 587 16.50 4.13 0.81
CA VAL A 587 16.79 3.38 2.03
C VAL A 587 17.04 1.92 1.67
N GLY A 588 16.20 1.32 0.81
CA GLY A 588 16.39 -0.03 0.30
C GLY A 588 17.74 -0.21 -0.40
N LEU A 589 18.11 0.67 -1.33
CA LEU A 589 19.41 0.63 -2.00
C LEU A 589 20.56 0.74 -1.00
N GLY A 590 20.53 1.74 -0.12
CA GLY A 590 21.58 1.98 0.87
C GLY A 590 21.81 0.75 1.74
N MET A 591 20.73 0.19 2.31
CA MET A 591 20.81 -1.02 3.12
C MET A 591 21.31 -2.22 2.33
N MET A 592 20.88 -2.43 1.08
CA MET A 592 21.37 -3.53 0.25
C MET A 592 22.87 -3.41 -0.07
N LEU A 593 23.36 -2.20 -0.39
CA LEU A 593 24.78 -1.98 -0.68
C LEU A 593 25.69 -2.22 0.54
N GLY A 594 25.16 -2.13 1.76
CA GLY A 594 25.89 -2.46 2.99
C GLY A 594 25.74 -3.92 3.42
N LEU A 595 24.51 -4.41 3.53
CA LEU A 595 24.19 -5.71 4.11
C LEU A 595 24.40 -6.89 3.15
N VAL A 596 24.04 -6.76 1.87
CA VAL A 596 24.13 -7.88 0.92
C VAL A 596 25.58 -8.38 0.77
N PRO A 597 26.61 -7.51 0.66
CA PRO A 597 28.01 -7.93 0.72
C PRO A 597 28.36 -8.75 1.96
N ALA A 598 27.95 -8.30 3.14
CA ALA A 598 28.24 -8.98 4.39
C ALA A 598 27.55 -10.36 4.46
N ILE A 599 26.30 -10.45 4.01
CA ILE A 599 25.54 -11.70 3.98
C ILE A 599 26.13 -12.67 2.94
N VAL A 600 26.32 -12.23 1.69
CA VAL A 600 26.83 -13.09 0.61
C VAL A 600 28.26 -13.56 0.90
N SER A 601 29.11 -12.68 1.43
CA SER A 601 30.48 -13.06 1.80
C SER A 601 30.53 -14.03 2.98
N ALA A 602 29.54 -14.03 3.86
CA ALA A 602 29.44 -14.98 4.96
C ALA A 602 28.99 -16.38 4.51
N PHE A 603 28.17 -16.49 3.45
CA PHE A 603 27.53 -17.76 3.06
C PHE A 603 27.97 -18.35 1.72
N ALA A 604 28.53 -17.55 0.80
CA ALA A 604 28.74 -17.98 -0.60
C ALA A 604 30.14 -17.66 -1.13
N PHE A 605 30.43 -16.40 -1.44
CA PHE A 605 31.70 -15.98 -2.03
C PHE A 605 32.00 -14.53 -1.67
N GLY A 606 33.29 -14.15 -1.68
CA GLY A 606 33.69 -12.76 -1.42
C GLY A 606 33.01 -11.82 -2.42
N PHE A 607 32.16 -10.92 -1.91
CA PHE A 607 31.43 -9.96 -2.72
C PHE A 607 31.61 -8.56 -2.12
N GLU A 608 32.15 -7.65 -2.92
CA GLU A 608 32.27 -6.24 -2.57
C GLU A 608 31.45 -5.39 -3.52
N VAL A 609 30.74 -4.38 -3.00
CA VAL A 609 30.03 -3.42 -3.85
C VAL A 609 31.02 -2.53 -4.59
N ARG A 610 30.83 -2.43 -5.91
CA ARG A 610 31.62 -1.61 -6.83
C ARG A 610 30.68 -0.63 -7.54
N HIS A 611 30.55 0.56 -6.96
CA HIS A 611 29.72 1.64 -7.47
C HIS A 611 30.60 2.82 -7.90
N VAL A 612 30.42 3.28 -9.14
CA VAL A 612 31.27 4.32 -9.78
C VAL A 612 31.58 5.52 -8.89
N THR A 613 30.58 6.17 -8.28
CA THR A 613 30.78 7.41 -7.51
C THR A 613 31.58 7.20 -6.21
N LEU A 614 31.27 6.14 -5.45
CA LEU A 614 31.98 5.83 -4.20
C LEU A 614 33.41 5.40 -4.47
N SER A 615 33.63 4.63 -5.55
CA SER A 615 34.97 4.20 -5.98
C SER A 615 35.79 5.38 -6.48
N ALA A 616 35.22 6.30 -7.26
CA ALA A 616 35.90 7.51 -7.72
C ALA A 616 36.35 8.41 -6.55
N GLY A 617 35.50 8.60 -5.54
CA GLY A 617 35.88 9.31 -4.32
C GLY A 617 36.99 8.61 -3.54
N SER A 618 36.96 7.27 -3.48
CA SER A 618 38.00 6.47 -2.82
C SER A 618 39.35 6.56 -3.55
N ILE A 619 39.35 6.63 -4.89
CA ILE A 619 40.56 6.93 -5.68
C ILE A 619 41.07 8.34 -5.38
N GLY A 620 40.19 9.34 -5.25
CA GLY A 620 40.58 10.70 -4.88
C GLY A 620 41.32 10.77 -3.54
N VAL A 621 40.84 10.03 -2.53
CA VAL A 621 41.54 9.89 -1.23
C VAL A 621 42.88 9.17 -1.42
N ALA A 622 42.90 8.02 -2.09
CA ALA A 622 44.13 7.24 -2.28
C ALA A 622 45.22 8.02 -3.05
N LEU A 623 44.84 8.79 -4.08
CA LEU A 623 45.74 9.67 -4.82
C LEU A 623 46.32 10.77 -3.93
N GLY A 624 45.53 11.32 -3.01
CA GLY A 624 46.00 12.31 -2.05
C GLY A 624 46.99 11.76 -1.03
N VAL A 625 46.82 10.51 -0.59
CA VAL A 625 47.74 9.82 0.33
C VAL A 625 49.07 9.47 -0.35
N LEU A 626 49.00 8.92 -1.57
CA LEU A 626 50.18 8.43 -2.29
C LEU A 626 50.97 9.53 -3.01
N GLY A 627 50.37 10.72 -3.18
CA GLY A 627 51.00 11.88 -3.77
C GLY A 627 51.29 11.73 -5.27
N LYS A 628 52.21 12.56 -5.78
CA LYS A 628 52.50 12.67 -7.23
C LYS A 628 53.02 11.37 -7.84
N GLY A 629 53.74 10.54 -7.08
CA GLY A 629 54.28 9.26 -7.55
C GLY A 629 53.22 8.26 -8.00
N ALA A 630 51.98 8.39 -7.51
CA ALA A 630 50.87 7.54 -7.95
C ALA A 630 50.39 7.83 -9.39
N LEU A 631 50.68 9.01 -9.95
CA LEU A 631 50.29 9.34 -11.34
C LEU A 631 51.09 8.53 -12.38
N GLU A 632 52.30 8.12 -12.01
CA GLU A 632 53.20 7.30 -12.82
C GLU A 632 52.93 5.79 -12.60
N SER A 633 52.12 5.42 -11.61
CA SER A 633 51.86 4.03 -11.29
C SER A 633 50.82 3.41 -12.22
N ALA A 634 51.10 2.18 -12.69
CA ALA A 634 50.13 1.42 -13.48
C ALA A 634 48.87 1.08 -12.66
N GLU A 635 48.99 0.97 -11.34
CA GLU A 635 47.89 0.67 -10.40
C GLU A 635 46.77 1.70 -10.49
N LEU A 636 47.11 3.00 -10.55
CA LEU A 636 46.12 4.07 -10.66
C LEU A 636 45.33 3.95 -11.97
N TRP A 637 46.01 3.76 -13.09
CA TRP A 637 45.36 3.71 -14.41
C TRP A 637 44.47 2.47 -14.57
N TRP A 638 44.89 1.32 -14.00
CA TRP A 638 44.03 0.15 -13.92
C TRP A 638 42.82 0.34 -13.02
N ALA A 639 42.96 1.07 -11.90
CA ALA A 639 41.84 1.44 -11.03
C ALA A 639 40.87 2.42 -11.72
N VAL A 640 41.38 3.40 -12.47
CA VAL A 640 40.58 4.35 -13.27
C VAL A 640 39.80 3.60 -14.36
N ALA A 641 40.47 2.71 -15.10
CA ALA A 641 39.82 1.85 -16.09
C ALA A 641 38.75 0.96 -15.44
N GLY A 642 39.01 0.45 -14.23
CA GLY A 642 38.05 -0.26 -13.42
C GLY A 642 36.83 0.58 -13.08
N VAL A 643 36.99 1.81 -12.59
CA VAL A 643 35.88 2.72 -12.27
C VAL A 643 35.07 3.09 -13.51
N LEU A 644 35.69 3.26 -14.67
CA LEU A 644 34.98 3.45 -15.94
C LEU A 644 34.14 2.22 -16.31
N SER A 645 34.67 1.01 -16.10
CA SER A 645 33.88 -0.21 -16.29
C SER A 645 32.73 -0.32 -15.30
N MET A 646 32.91 0.12 -14.04
CA MET A 646 31.83 0.20 -13.06
C MET A 646 30.69 1.09 -13.56
N ALA A 647 31.02 2.27 -14.10
CA ALA A 647 30.02 3.20 -14.66
C ALA A 647 29.15 2.54 -15.73
N VAL A 648 29.78 1.82 -16.66
CA VAL A 648 29.09 1.13 -17.76
C VAL A 648 28.27 -0.04 -17.22
N LEU A 649 28.86 -0.91 -16.40
CA LEU A 649 28.24 -2.14 -15.94
C LEU A 649 27.10 -1.90 -14.95
N ASN A 650 27.24 -0.93 -14.03
CA ASN A 650 26.18 -0.54 -13.09
C ASN A 650 24.91 -0.14 -13.87
N VAL A 651 25.04 0.63 -14.95
CA VAL A 651 23.91 1.08 -15.79
C VAL A 651 23.42 -0.04 -16.70
N ALA A 652 24.32 -0.70 -17.45
CA ALA A 652 23.97 -1.66 -18.47
C ALA A 652 23.25 -2.88 -17.91
N VAL A 653 23.76 -3.46 -16.81
CA VAL A 653 23.15 -4.65 -16.19
C VAL A 653 21.79 -4.30 -15.60
N SER A 654 21.69 -3.18 -14.89
CA SER A 654 20.43 -2.73 -14.32
C SER A 654 19.37 -2.49 -15.40
N PHE A 655 19.75 -1.85 -16.52
CA PHE A 655 18.88 -1.65 -17.67
C PHE A 655 18.50 -2.97 -18.36
N ALA A 656 19.44 -3.90 -18.55
CA ALA A 656 19.15 -5.19 -19.19
C ALA A 656 18.12 -5.99 -18.38
N LEU A 657 18.24 -6.02 -17.05
CA LEU A 657 17.27 -6.67 -16.19
C LEU A 657 15.90 -5.98 -16.23
N ALA A 658 15.89 -4.66 -16.14
CA ALA A 658 14.69 -3.83 -16.26
C ALA A 658 13.96 -4.08 -17.59
N PHE A 659 14.68 -4.03 -18.70
CA PHE A 659 14.14 -4.30 -20.05
C PHE A 659 13.65 -5.74 -20.20
N THR A 660 14.40 -6.73 -19.69
CA THR A 660 13.99 -8.14 -19.76
C THR A 660 12.70 -8.40 -18.99
N MET A 661 12.56 -7.80 -17.80
CA MET A 661 11.35 -7.89 -17.00
C MET A 661 10.16 -7.24 -17.73
N ALA A 662 10.36 -6.04 -18.27
CA ALA A 662 9.35 -5.31 -19.03
C ALA A 662 8.86 -6.05 -20.29
N VAL A 663 9.77 -6.73 -20.99
CA VAL A 663 9.43 -7.58 -22.15
C VAL A 663 8.63 -8.82 -21.73
N ARG A 664 9.00 -9.44 -20.60
CA ARG A 664 8.32 -10.64 -20.08
C ARG A 664 6.91 -10.34 -19.60
N SER A 665 6.68 -9.19 -18.98
CA SER A 665 5.35 -8.81 -18.49
C SER A 665 4.34 -8.54 -19.61
N ARG A 666 4.82 -8.21 -20.83
CA ARG A 666 3.98 -7.94 -22.02
C ARG A 666 3.89 -9.11 -23.00
N SER A 667 4.46 -10.27 -22.67
CA SER A 667 4.40 -11.49 -23.51
C SER A 667 4.77 -11.26 -24.99
N LEU A 668 5.73 -10.36 -25.25
CA LEU A 668 6.13 -10.01 -26.62
C LEU A 668 6.80 -11.18 -27.33
N ARG A 669 6.48 -11.37 -28.63
CA ARG A 669 7.14 -12.39 -29.47
C ARG A 669 8.66 -12.14 -29.53
N PRO A 670 9.52 -13.17 -29.42
CA PRO A 670 10.98 -13.01 -29.46
C PRO A 670 11.51 -12.28 -30.70
N THR A 671 10.83 -12.38 -31.83
CA THR A 671 11.17 -11.68 -33.08
C THR A 671 11.07 -10.15 -32.95
N ARG A 672 10.02 -9.66 -32.27
CA ARG A 672 9.84 -8.22 -32.01
C ARG A 672 10.89 -7.68 -31.04
N VAL A 673 11.24 -8.46 -30.02
CA VAL A 673 12.29 -8.09 -29.05
C VAL A 673 13.64 -7.91 -29.75
N ARG A 674 14.01 -8.83 -30.66
CA ARG A 674 15.21 -8.69 -31.47
C ARG A 674 15.18 -7.47 -32.38
N ALA A 675 14.04 -7.17 -33.01
CA ALA A 675 13.88 -5.98 -33.84
C ALA A 675 14.08 -4.68 -33.04
N LEU A 676 13.56 -4.63 -31.81
CA LEU A 676 13.71 -3.49 -30.90
C LEU A 676 15.16 -3.30 -30.46
N LEU A 677 15.83 -4.37 -30.05
CA LEU A 677 17.27 -4.35 -29.73
C LEU A 677 18.12 -3.93 -30.93
N ALA A 678 17.79 -4.40 -32.14
CA ALA A 678 18.45 -3.99 -33.36
C ALA A 678 18.20 -2.51 -33.69
N ALA A 679 17.00 -1.98 -33.42
CA ALA A 679 16.69 -0.56 -33.58
C ALA A 679 17.49 0.32 -32.61
N ILE A 680 17.58 -0.05 -31.33
CA ILE A 680 18.45 0.60 -30.34
C ILE A 680 19.91 0.56 -30.81
N GLY A 681 20.41 -0.61 -31.21
CA GLY A 681 21.79 -0.78 -31.67
C GLY A 681 22.11 0.06 -32.91
N ARG A 682 21.19 0.14 -33.88
CA ARG A 682 21.32 1.01 -35.06
C ARG A 682 21.37 2.50 -34.67
N ALA A 683 20.50 2.94 -33.77
CA ALA A 683 20.47 4.33 -33.33
C ALA A 683 21.74 4.72 -32.54
N VAL A 684 22.23 3.83 -31.68
CA VAL A 684 23.50 4.01 -30.96
C VAL A 684 24.69 4.10 -31.91
N ARG A 685 24.78 3.20 -32.89
CA ARG A 685 25.88 3.21 -33.89
C ARG A 685 25.84 4.42 -34.80
N ALA A 686 24.64 4.88 -35.18
CA ALA A 686 24.48 6.03 -36.05
C ALA A 686 24.97 7.34 -35.40
N ASN A 687 24.75 7.52 -34.09
CA ASN A 687 25.17 8.71 -33.36
C ASN A 687 25.60 8.39 -31.92
N PRO A 688 26.82 7.87 -31.69
CA PRO A 688 27.27 7.49 -30.35
C PRO A 688 27.35 8.69 -29.40
N LEU A 689 27.67 9.88 -29.92
CA LEU A 689 27.71 11.13 -29.14
C LEU A 689 26.34 11.51 -28.55
N SER A 690 25.24 11.03 -29.15
CA SER A 690 23.88 11.28 -28.63
C SER A 690 23.63 10.64 -27.26
N LEU A 691 24.42 9.62 -26.90
CA LEU A 691 24.37 8.95 -25.60
C LEU A 691 25.00 9.76 -24.47
N VAL A 692 25.88 10.71 -24.78
CA VAL A 692 26.58 11.50 -23.76
C VAL A 692 26.14 12.96 -23.82
N TRP A 693 25.84 13.48 -25.01
CA TRP A 693 25.50 14.89 -25.20
C TRP A 693 24.21 15.07 -26.03
N PRO A 694 23.32 16.02 -25.64
CA PRO A 694 22.15 16.37 -26.43
C PRO A 694 22.54 17.13 -27.71
N LEU A 695 22.57 16.41 -28.84
CA LEU A 695 22.64 17.01 -30.18
C LEU A 695 21.36 17.83 -30.43
N ALA A 696 21.50 19.03 -31.00
CA ALA A 696 20.34 19.84 -31.36
C ALA A 696 19.52 19.09 -32.40
N GLY A 697 18.25 18.81 -32.13
CA GLY A 697 17.34 18.35 -33.15
C GLY A 697 17.17 19.44 -34.21
N ARG A 698 17.45 19.12 -35.47
CA ARG A 698 16.82 19.81 -36.61
C ARG A 698 15.31 19.56 -36.51
N GLY A 699 14.56 20.44 -35.86
CA GLY A 699 13.12 20.23 -35.70
C GLY A 699 12.37 21.09 -34.67
N GLU A 700 12.94 22.15 -34.10
CA GLU A 700 12.12 23.16 -33.40
C GLU A 700 11.53 24.14 -34.41
N ARG A 701 10.54 23.69 -35.20
CA ARG A 701 9.57 24.65 -35.74
C ARG A 701 8.62 24.98 -34.59
N LYS A 702 8.83 26.18 -34.02
CA LYS A 702 7.87 26.87 -33.17
C LYS A 702 6.48 26.85 -33.84
N THR A 703 5.58 25.99 -33.39
CA THR A 703 4.14 26.24 -33.55
C THR A 703 3.76 27.22 -32.46
N ARG A 704 3.48 28.47 -32.86
CA ARG A 704 2.84 29.47 -32.00
C ARG A 704 1.41 29.00 -31.71
N PRO A 705 0.87 29.21 -30.49
CA PRO A 705 -0.51 28.89 -30.20
C PRO A 705 -1.43 29.90 -30.90
N HIS A 706 -2.48 29.38 -31.56
CA HIS A 706 -3.75 30.05 -31.76
C HIS A 706 -4.78 29.37 -30.87
#